data_AF-A0A8E4ELL7-F1
#
_entry.id   AF-A0A8E4ELL7-F1
#
_cell.length_a   1.000
_cell.length_b   1.000
_cell.length_c   1.000
_cell.angle_alpha   90.00
_cell.angle_beta   90.00
_cell.angle_gamma   90.00
#
_symmetry.space_group_name_H-M   'P 1'
#
loop_
_entity.id
_entity.type
_entity.pdbx_description
1 polymer ?
#
loop_
_entity_poly.entity_id
_entity_poly.type
_entity_poly.pdbx_seq_one_letter_code
_entity_poly.pdbx_strand_id
1 'polypeptide(L)'
;MNAVVIETPKDAARRVAASCIRDGFKPEALHEYRDAQGNPVFWRIRCKRPSDGDKWIRPMRWDGAVYVIGEPPAPDAGKPLYRLPELLATNPDAVVWIVEGEACADALAKLDLTATTSGSADSADAADWTPLQGRRMRIWPDHDKAGAGYADKVESRLRALGCAVERVDVDTLDLPAKGDCVDWLKSHPDADAVDVLSLPLAEEMPAESPAGRSAPEPLRRPTPPPEPYPLESLGEVLRPAAEAIKRVIQAPDAIIGGSLLAAASLAVQGQADVQIDGRIHPLSLWLLSVAQSGERKSAVDAEAMRAARVFEAELTQGYELESTLHEQDMAQWQARVDAAKSDAKKKKGEGLKAALHAIGPPPPAPLLPRVTVADFTAEGIFKLMQVSRPALGAFTDEAALVFGGHGMSKETVMRTAGTLCKLWDRGELDRVRAGDGAMKLQGRRFALHLLAQPVIAERALSDDVLAGQGFLARCLLAWPEGTAGWRTLSDENLRDDVAMQRMVDVLLSRFRQELPLAEGKRQELEPRALRLSTEARAVWADVYSATEQGMRQGGRFAQVQAWASKTPEQAARIAGVLTLIDDPAAQVISADAMDRAAELALWHLNEAVRLAGTAELSPDVRDAEALLGWCHESGREVIYSRLVMNKGPNRTREREAFQRAVRELEHAGWALPVNGGMTLDGGHRRHVWRIVPYSEGQ
;
A
#
# COMPACT_ATOMS: atom_id res chain seq x y z
N MET A 1 -48.76 -56.86 9.96
CA MET A 1 -47.96 -55.70 9.53
C MET A 1 -48.22 -54.59 10.52
N ASN A 2 -47.36 -54.44 11.52
CA ASN A 2 -47.47 -53.34 12.48
C ASN A 2 -47.09 -52.05 11.76
N ALA A 3 -48.04 -51.13 11.62
CA ALA A 3 -47.75 -49.80 11.09
C ALA A 3 -46.69 -49.15 11.99
N VAL A 4 -45.51 -48.89 11.44
CA VAL A 4 -44.52 -48.04 12.08
C VAL A 4 -45.18 -46.66 12.22
N VAL A 5 -45.50 -46.28 13.46
CA VAL A 5 -46.01 -44.94 13.76
C VAL A 5 -44.86 -43.98 13.54
N ILE A 6 -44.84 -43.33 12.37
CA ILE A 6 -43.88 -42.25 12.08
C ILE A 6 -44.31 -41.05 12.93
N GLU A 7 -43.45 -40.63 13.84
CA GLU A 7 -43.68 -39.45 14.68
C GLU A 7 -43.93 -38.23 13.79
N THR A 8 -45.03 -37.51 14.00
CA THR A 8 -45.30 -36.29 13.23
C THR A 8 -44.41 -35.14 13.72
N PRO A 9 -44.06 -34.14 12.87
CA PRO A 9 -43.31 -32.96 13.31
C PRO A 9 -43.95 -32.26 14.52
N LYS A 10 -45.28 -32.28 14.62
CA LYS A 10 -46.02 -31.66 15.74
C LYS A 10 -45.84 -32.43 17.05
N ASP A 11 -45.85 -33.76 17.00
CA ASP A 11 -45.62 -34.60 18.16
C ASP A 11 -44.15 -34.54 18.60
N ALA A 12 -43.22 -34.55 17.63
CA ALA A 12 -41.80 -34.30 17.84
C ALA A 12 -41.53 -32.95 18.52
N ALA A 13 -42.15 -31.87 18.02
CA ALA A 13 -42.01 -30.53 18.60
C ALA A 13 -42.45 -30.50 20.07
N ARG A 14 -43.56 -31.16 20.41
CA ARG A 14 -44.02 -31.30 21.81
C ARG A 14 -43.06 -32.11 22.66
N ARG A 15 -42.49 -33.20 22.11
CA ARG A 15 -41.50 -34.03 22.79
C ARG A 15 -40.22 -33.25 23.09
N VAL A 16 -39.63 -32.57 22.10
CA VAL A 16 -38.37 -31.83 22.29
C VAL A 16 -38.56 -30.56 23.14
N ALA A 17 -39.75 -29.95 23.09
CA ALA A 17 -40.10 -28.82 23.94
C ALA A 17 -40.59 -29.22 25.34
N ALA A 18 -40.69 -30.53 25.66
CA ALA A 18 -41.31 -31.00 26.90
C ALA A 18 -40.69 -30.41 28.17
N SER A 19 -39.39 -30.10 28.17
CA SER A 19 -38.74 -29.41 29.30
C SER A 19 -39.27 -28.00 29.49
N CYS A 20 -39.29 -27.17 28.44
CA CYS A 20 -39.81 -25.80 28.57
C CYS A 20 -41.31 -25.80 28.90
N ILE A 21 -42.07 -26.79 28.41
CA ILE A 21 -43.49 -26.92 28.74
C ILE A 21 -43.71 -27.20 30.23
N ARG A 22 -42.83 -28.02 30.85
CA ARG A 22 -42.84 -28.20 32.32
C ARG A 22 -42.49 -26.92 33.07
N ASP A 23 -41.67 -26.06 32.48
CA ASP A 23 -41.27 -24.75 33.03
C ASP A 23 -42.34 -23.64 32.79
N GLY A 24 -43.56 -24.03 32.43
CA GLY A 24 -44.71 -23.12 32.30
C GLY A 24 -44.88 -22.48 30.93
N PHE A 25 -44.07 -22.82 29.93
CA PHE A 25 -44.28 -22.37 28.55
C PHE A 25 -45.43 -23.11 27.87
N LYS A 26 -46.23 -22.40 27.06
CA LYS A 26 -47.27 -22.99 26.22
C LYS A 26 -46.83 -22.99 24.75
N PRO A 27 -46.98 -24.10 24.01
CA PRO A 27 -46.76 -24.11 22.57
C PRO A 27 -47.66 -23.10 21.86
N GLU A 28 -47.08 -22.24 21.03
CA GLU A 28 -47.76 -21.15 20.32
C GLU A 28 -47.80 -21.41 18.81
N ALA A 29 -46.66 -21.77 18.21
CA ALA A 29 -46.57 -22.04 16.77
C ALA A 29 -45.45 -23.04 16.43
N LEU A 30 -45.57 -23.66 15.26
CA LEU A 30 -44.55 -24.50 14.62
C LEU A 30 -44.41 -24.04 13.16
N HIS A 31 -43.37 -23.28 12.86
CA HIS A 31 -43.14 -22.70 11.55
C HIS A 31 -42.28 -23.64 10.69
N GLU A 32 -42.79 -24.06 9.53
CA GLU A 32 -42.12 -24.99 8.63
C GLU A 32 -41.38 -24.26 7.50
N TYR A 33 -40.08 -24.50 7.38
CA TYR A 33 -39.26 -24.01 6.28
C TYR A 33 -39.18 -25.07 5.19
N ARG A 34 -39.47 -24.67 3.95
CA ARG A 34 -39.52 -25.55 2.78
C ARG A 34 -38.57 -25.07 1.69
N ASP A 35 -38.05 -26.01 0.90
CA ASP A 35 -37.30 -25.70 -0.30
C ASP A 35 -38.22 -25.21 -1.43
N ALA A 36 -37.65 -24.83 -2.58
CA ALA A 36 -38.41 -24.34 -3.74
C ALA A 36 -39.39 -25.37 -4.32
N GLN A 37 -39.21 -26.66 -4.02
CA GLN A 37 -40.07 -27.77 -4.45
C GLN A 37 -41.17 -28.08 -3.41
N GLY A 38 -41.18 -27.38 -2.28
CA GLY A 38 -42.15 -27.57 -1.21
C GLY A 38 -41.79 -28.67 -0.22
N ASN A 39 -40.58 -29.23 -0.28
CA ASN A 39 -40.15 -30.25 0.68
C ASN A 39 -39.74 -29.60 2.01
N PRO A 40 -40.12 -30.17 3.17
CA PRO A 40 -39.70 -29.65 4.46
C PRO A 40 -38.19 -29.77 4.68
N VAL A 41 -37.55 -28.66 5.08
CA VAL A 41 -36.11 -28.57 5.38
C VAL A 41 -35.87 -28.60 6.89
N PHE A 42 -36.56 -27.73 7.63
CA PHE A 42 -36.53 -27.69 9.10
C PHE A 42 -37.76 -26.94 9.64
N TRP A 43 -37.94 -26.97 10.96
CA TRP A 43 -39.03 -26.27 11.64
C TRP A 43 -38.49 -25.36 12.74
N ARG A 44 -39.24 -24.30 13.08
CA ARG A 44 -39.00 -23.48 14.27
C ARG A 44 -40.16 -23.60 15.23
N ILE A 45 -39.85 -24.07 16.43
CA ILE A 45 -40.79 -24.25 17.52
C ILE A 45 -40.83 -22.95 18.31
N ARG A 46 -42.03 -22.43 18.52
CA ARG A 46 -42.27 -21.23 19.34
C ARG A 46 -43.19 -21.59 20.49
N CYS A 47 -42.69 -21.43 21.71
CA CYS A 47 -43.47 -21.52 22.94
C CYS A 47 -43.42 -20.18 23.68
N LYS A 48 -44.51 -19.80 24.35
CA LYS A 48 -44.61 -18.56 25.11
C LYS A 48 -45.09 -18.85 26.53
N ARG A 49 -44.43 -18.27 27.52
CA ARG A 49 -44.82 -18.42 28.93
C ARG A 49 -45.87 -17.34 29.28
N PRO A 50 -47.09 -17.72 29.69
CA PRO A 50 -48.15 -16.74 29.93
C PRO A 50 -47.90 -15.80 31.13
N SER A 51 -47.07 -16.21 32.10
CA SER A 51 -46.88 -15.45 33.34
C SER A 51 -46.09 -14.16 33.16
N ASP A 52 -45.16 -14.11 32.21
CA ASP A 52 -44.26 -12.98 31.97
C ASP A 52 -44.06 -12.65 30.48
N GLY A 53 -44.63 -13.46 29.58
CA GLY A 53 -44.54 -13.25 28.14
C GLY A 53 -43.24 -13.74 27.50
N ASP A 54 -42.36 -14.40 28.26
CA ASP A 54 -41.07 -14.91 27.77
C ASP A 54 -41.25 -15.92 26.63
N LYS A 55 -40.35 -15.88 25.65
CA LYS A 55 -40.43 -16.65 24.41
C LYS A 55 -39.31 -17.69 24.35
N TRP A 56 -39.67 -18.94 24.16
CA TRP A 56 -38.74 -20.02 23.85
C TRP A 56 -38.87 -20.39 22.38
N ILE A 57 -37.85 -20.02 21.59
CA ILE A 57 -37.79 -20.28 20.15
C ILE A 57 -36.59 -21.16 19.87
N ARG A 58 -36.82 -22.34 19.27
CA ARG A 58 -35.74 -23.27 18.89
C ARG A 58 -36.01 -23.95 17.54
N PRO A 59 -34.97 -24.11 16.70
CA PRO A 59 -35.08 -24.89 15.48
C PRO A 59 -35.09 -26.39 15.77
N MET A 60 -35.76 -27.14 14.91
CA MET A 60 -35.86 -28.59 14.94
C MET A 60 -35.68 -29.12 13.51
N ARG A 61 -34.89 -30.18 13.35
CA ARG A 61 -34.64 -30.84 12.07
C ARG A 61 -34.84 -32.34 12.18
N TRP A 62 -35.05 -33.00 11.04
CA TRP A 62 -34.96 -34.45 10.92
C TRP A 62 -33.49 -34.85 10.67
N ASP A 63 -32.94 -35.79 11.44
CA ASP A 63 -31.55 -36.25 11.27
C ASP A 63 -31.40 -37.54 10.45
N GLY A 64 -32.50 -38.06 9.90
CA GLY A 64 -32.55 -39.35 9.20
C GLY A 64 -33.23 -40.46 10.02
N ALA A 65 -33.35 -40.30 11.34
CA ALA A 65 -33.98 -41.29 12.21
C ALA A 65 -34.98 -40.68 13.22
N VAL A 66 -34.69 -39.48 13.74
CA VAL A 66 -35.52 -38.79 14.73
C VAL A 66 -35.48 -37.28 14.52
N TYR A 67 -36.48 -36.58 15.07
CA TYR A 67 -36.47 -35.12 15.15
C TYR A 67 -35.64 -34.66 16.36
N VAL A 68 -34.68 -33.77 16.09
CA VAL A 68 -33.73 -33.22 17.06
C VAL A 68 -33.70 -31.70 17.03
N ILE A 69 -33.31 -31.07 18.14
CA ILE A 69 -33.11 -29.61 18.21
C ILE A 69 -31.83 -29.24 17.43
N GLY A 70 -31.93 -28.20 16.61
CA GLY A 70 -30.83 -27.66 15.81
C GLY A 70 -31.24 -27.38 14.37
N GLU A 71 -30.53 -26.47 13.73
CA GLU A 71 -30.70 -26.17 12.30
C GLU A 71 -29.89 -27.16 11.46
N PRO A 72 -30.33 -27.55 10.26
CA PRO A 72 -29.50 -28.34 9.35
C PRO A 72 -28.23 -27.55 8.97
N PRO A 73 -27.16 -28.23 8.51
CA PRO A 73 -26.02 -27.55 7.90
C PRO A 73 -26.50 -26.55 6.84
N ALA A 74 -25.94 -25.34 6.83
CA ALA A 74 -26.35 -24.32 5.88
C ALA A 74 -26.00 -24.77 4.45
N PRO A 75 -26.93 -24.73 3.49
CA PRO A 75 -26.62 -24.93 2.08
C PRO A 75 -25.65 -23.86 1.57
N ASP A 76 -24.86 -24.17 0.54
CA ASP A 76 -23.90 -23.23 -0.07
C ASP A 76 -24.58 -21.95 -0.60
N ALA A 77 -25.86 -22.04 -0.99
CA ALA A 77 -26.67 -20.91 -1.46
C ALA A 77 -27.26 -20.06 -0.32
N GLY A 78 -27.16 -20.50 0.93
CA GLY A 78 -27.85 -19.91 2.09
C GLY A 78 -29.11 -20.67 2.49
N LYS A 79 -29.69 -20.28 3.63
CA LYS A 79 -30.91 -20.90 4.18
C LYS A 79 -32.15 -20.43 3.42
N PRO A 80 -33.16 -21.31 3.20
CA PRO A 80 -34.38 -20.91 2.53
C PRO A 80 -35.14 -19.86 3.34
N LEU A 81 -35.80 -18.93 2.63
CA LEU A 81 -36.73 -17.98 3.22
C LEU A 81 -38.00 -18.69 3.72
N TYR A 82 -38.63 -18.15 4.77
CA TYR A 82 -39.90 -18.67 5.25
C TYR A 82 -41.00 -18.46 4.19
N ARG A 83 -41.85 -19.47 3.94
CA ARG A 83 -42.89 -19.44 2.89
C ARG A 83 -42.33 -19.31 1.45
N LEU A 84 -41.13 -19.84 1.20
CA LEU A 84 -40.50 -19.82 -0.13
C LEU A 84 -41.38 -20.39 -1.27
N PRO A 85 -42.06 -21.54 -1.13
CA PRO A 85 -42.97 -22.04 -2.18
C PRO A 85 -44.10 -21.06 -2.51
N GLU A 86 -44.73 -20.46 -1.50
CA GLU A 86 -45.78 -19.46 -1.69
C GLU A 86 -45.25 -18.21 -2.39
N LEU A 87 -44.05 -17.76 -1.99
CA LEU A 87 -43.36 -16.62 -2.60
C LEU A 87 -43.07 -16.85 -4.09
N LEU A 88 -42.65 -18.06 -4.46
CA LEU A 88 -42.36 -18.44 -5.86
C LEU A 88 -43.63 -18.62 -6.69
N ALA A 89 -44.76 -18.98 -6.06
CA ALA A 89 -46.04 -19.13 -6.73
C ALA A 89 -46.75 -17.80 -7.02
N THR A 90 -46.36 -16.71 -6.36
CA THR A 90 -46.92 -15.37 -6.61
C THR A 90 -46.41 -14.69 -7.87
N ASN A 91 -47.23 -13.77 -8.40
CA ASN A 91 -46.87 -12.92 -9.54
C ASN A 91 -45.49 -12.25 -9.28
N PRO A 92 -44.51 -12.38 -10.18
CA PRO A 92 -43.21 -11.74 -10.06
C PRO A 92 -43.28 -10.22 -9.82
N ASP A 93 -44.29 -9.54 -10.35
CA ASP A 93 -44.50 -8.10 -10.21
C ASP A 93 -45.19 -7.69 -8.90
N ALA A 94 -45.71 -8.65 -8.11
CA ALA A 94 -46.34 -8.38 -6.83
C ALA A 94 -45.31 -7.88 -5.80
N VAL A 95 -45.75 -6.97 -4.93
CA VAL A 95 -44.93 -6.47 -3.83
C VAL A 95 -44.76 -7.59 -2.79
N VAL A 96 -43.52 -7.86 -2.41
CA VAL A 96 -43.19 -8.84 -1.36
C VAL A 96 -42.83 -8.11 -0.07
N TRP A 97 -43.51 -8.46 1.01
CA TRP A 97 -43.29 -7.91 2.34
C TRP A 97 -42.21 -8.70 3.09
N ILE A 98 -41.22 -7.98 3.62
CA ILE A 98 -40.15 -8.54 4.45
C ILE A 98 -40.33 -8.08 5.90
N VAL A 99 -40.45 -9.05 6.80
CA VAL A 99 -40.63 -8.84 8.25
C VAL A 99 -39.62 -9.67 9.03
N GLU A 100 -39.39 -9.34 10.31
CA GLU A 100 -38.36 -10.01 11.12
C GLU A 100 -38.71 -11.43 11.57
N GLY A 101 -40.00 -11.71 11.78
CA GLY A 101 -40.46 -12.97 12.39
C GLY A 101 -41.51 -13.71 11.57
N GLU A 102 -41.59 -15.03 11.78
CA GLU A 102 -42.49 -15.92 11.03
C GLU A 102 -43.98 -15.64 11.35
N ALA A 103 -44.28 -15.23 12.58
CA ALA A 103 -45.64 -14.86 12.98
C ALA A 103 -46.14 -13.58 12.29
N CYS A 104 -45.25 -12.61 12.06
CA CYS A 104 -45.53 -11.40 11.28
C CYS A 104 -45.81 -11.75 9.82
N ALA A 105 -45.01 -12.65 9.24
CA ALA A 105 -45.20 -13.12 7.87
C ALA A 105 -46.54 -13.86 7.73
N ASP A 106 -46.90 -14.71 8.70
CA ASP A 106 -48.18 -15.41 8.72
C ASP A 106 -49.38 -14.46 8.93
N ALA A 107 -49.20 -13.35 9.66
CA ALA A 107 -50.25 -12.35 9.85
C ALA A 107 -50.54 -11.59 8.56
N LEU A 108 -49.51 -11.11 7.86
CA LEU A 108 -49.66 -10.44 6.56
C LEU A 108 -50.20 -11.41 5.48
N ALA A 109 -49.77 -12.67 5.50
CA ALA A 109 -50.27 -13.67 4.56
C ALA A 109 -51.76 -14.01 4.74
N LYS A 110 -52.34 -13.80 5.94
CA LYS A 110 -53.80 -13.95 6.16
C LYS A 110 -54.61 -12.83 5.53
N LEU A 111 -53.98 -11.71 5.19
CA LEU A 111 -54.55 -10.60 4.43
C LEU A 111 -54.26 -10.73 2.92
N ASP A 112 -53.91 -11.93 2.44
CA ASP A 112 -53.55 -12.20 1.04
C ASP A 112 -52.33 -11.41 0.51
N LEU A 113 -51.47 -10.91 1.41
CA LEU A 113 -50.19 -10.28 1.04
C LEU A 113 -49.08 -11.33 0.94
N THR A 114 -48.21 -11.19 -0.06
CA THR A 114 -46.99 -12.01 -0.17
C THR A 114 -45.99 -11.56 0.88
N ALA A 115 -45.78 -12.33 1.93
CA ALA A 115 -44.84 -11.99 3.02
C ALA A 115 -43.86 -13.12 3.32
N THR A 116 -42.62 -12.76 3.66
CA THR A 116 -41.56 -13.70 4.00
C THR A 116 -40.61 -13.14 5.07
N THR A 117 -39.73 -13.98 5.60
CA THR A 117 -38.69 -13.62 6.57
C THR A 117 -37.48 -14.55 6.46
N SER A 118 -36.29 -14.06 6.85
CA SER A 118 -35.11 -14.90 7.09
C SER A 118 -35.17 -15.61 8.46
N GLY A 119 -36.13 -15.25 9.32
CA GLY A 119 -36.47 -15.92 10.58
C GLY A 119 -36.12 -15.14 11.84
N SER A 120 -35.17 -14.20 11.81
CA SER A 120 -34.78 -13.40 12.98
C SER A 120 -33.96 -12.18 12.59
N ALA A 121 -33.83 -11.22 13.50
CA ALA A 121 -32.99 -10.02 13.34
C ALA A 121 -31.51 -10.32 12.98
N ASP A 122 -30.99 -11.50 13.36
CA ASP A 122 -29.59 -11.90 13.11
C ASP A 122 -29.41 -12.86 11.92
N SER A 123 -30.48 -13.30 11.27
CA SER A 123 -30.39 -14.31 10.20
C SER A 123 -30.28 -13.75 8.79
N ALA A 124 -30.19 -12.43 8.63
CA ALA A 124 -30.08 -11.79 7.32
C ALA A 124 -28.86 -12.27 6.52
N ASP A 125 -27.73 -12.51 7.19
CA ASP A 125 -26.47 -12.90 6.53
C ASP A 125 -26.46 -14.36 6.06
N ALA A 126 -27.24 -15.23 6.73
CA ALA A 126 -27.24 -16.67 6.49
C ALA A 126 -28.36 -17.15 5.55
N ALA A 127 -29.21 -16.25 5.08
CA ALA A 127 -30.35 -16.57 4.21
C ALA A 127 -30.01 -16.42 2.72
N ASP A 128 -30.64 -17.26 1.90
CA ASP A 128 -30.63 -17.14 0.44
C ASP A 128 -31.69 -16.13 0.00
N TRP A 129 -31.24 -14.95 -0.42
CA TRP A 129 -32.10 -13.87 -0.90
C TRP A 129 -32.33 -13.91 -2.43
N THR A 130 -31.63 -14.79 -3.16
CA THR A 130 -31.70 -14.87 -4.62
C THR A 130 -33.11 -15.13 -5.18
N PRO A 131 -34.05 -15.81 -4.48
CA PRO A 131 -35.43 -15.93 -4.95
C PRO A 131 -36.20 -14.60 -5.15
N LEU A 132 -35.69 -13.49 -4.60
CA LEU A 132 -36.30 -12.17 -4.68
C LEU A 132 -35.71 -11.28 -5.78
N GLN A 133 -34.69 -11.75 -6.50
CA GLN A 133 -33.95 -10.97 -7.49
C GLN A 133 -34.87 -10.22 -8.47
N GLY A 134 -34.64 -8.91 -8.62
CA GLY A 134 -35.38 -8.06 -9.55
C GLY A 134 -36.85 -7.77 -9.20
N ARG A 135 -37.34 -8.20 -8.03
CA ARG A 135 -38.74 -7.96 -7.59
C ARG A 135 -38.87 -6.68 -6.74
N ARG A 136 -40.11 -6.26 -6.48
CA ARG A 136 -40.44 -5.10 -5.62
C ARG A 136 -40.69 -5.52 -4.18
N MET A 137 -39.88 -5.03 -3.26
CA MET A 137 -39.85 -5.41 -1.86
C MET A 137 -40.35 -4.25 -0.99
N ARG A 138 -41.06 -4.57 0.08
CA ARG A 138 -41.39 -3.62 1.14
C ARG A 138 -40.99 -4.18 2.50
N ILE A 139 -40.08 -3.50 3.19
CA ILE A 139 -39.56 -3.92 4.49
C ILE A 139 -40.39 -3.25 5.59
N TRP A 140 -40.87 -4.05 6.54
CA TRP A 140 -41.54 -3.58 7.74
C TRP A 140 -40.75 -4.05 8.98
N PRO A 141 -39.89 -3.18 9.55
CA PRO A 141 -39.10 -3.50 10.74
C PRO A 141 -39.95 -3.49 12.02
N ASP A 142 -39.45 -4.14 13.07
CA ASP A 142 -39.98 -3.94 14.42
C ASP A 142 -39.59 -2.53 14.93
N HIS A 143 -40.43 -1.91 15.76
CA HIS A 143 -40.21 -0.57 16.32
C HIS A 143 -39.17 -0.58 17.46
N ASP A 144 -37.93 -0.96 17.12
CA ASP A 144 -36.75 -0.86 17.97
C ASP A 144 -35.43 -0.78 17.16
N LYS A 145 -34.30 -0.65 17.88
CA LYS A 145 -32.96 -0.54 17.25
C LYS A 145 -32.50 -1.82 16.57
N ALA A 146 -32.93 -2.99 17.04
CA ALA A 146 -32.55 -4.26 16.44
C ALA A 146 -33.26 -4.42 15.10
N GLY A 147 -34.53 -4.02 15.02
CA GLY A 147 -35.30 -4.04 13.79
C GLY A 147 -34.83 -3.06 12.73
N ALA A 148 -34.42 -1.86 13.13
CA ALA A 148 -33.73 -0.94 12.22
C ALA A 148 -32.46 -1.55 11.62
N GLY A 149 -31.62 -2.18 12.47
CA GLY A 149 -30.40 -2.86 12.02
C GLY A 149 -30.65 -4.07 11.12
N TYR A 150 -31.74 -4.81 11.34
CA TYR A 150 -32.18 -5.89 10.44
C TYR A 150 -32.59 -5.33 9.07
N ALA A 151 -33.42 -4.29 9.05
CA ALA A 151 -33.89 -3.66 7.81
C ALA A 151 -32.71 -3.15 6.95
N ASP A 152 -31.71 -2.50 7.56
CA ASP A 152 -30.53 -2.02 6.84
C ASP A 152 -29.74 -3.16 6.19
N LYS A 153 -29.52 -4.26 6.91
CA LYS A 153 -28.82 -5.45 6.42
C LYS A 153 -29.57 -6.15 5.28
N VAL A 154 -30.89 -6.20 5.36
CA VAL A 154 -31.75 -6.82 4.35
C VAL A 154 -31.86 -5.94 3.11
N GLU A 155 -32.05 -4.64 3.29
CA GLU A 155 -32.13 -3.67 2.20
C GLU A 155 -30.88 -3.67 1.33
N SER A 156 -29.69 -3.63 1.95
CA SER A 156 -28.41 -3.69 1.23
C SER A 156 -28.31 -4.93 0.33
N ARG A 157 -28.74 -6.10 0.83
CA ARG A 157 -28.71 -7.36 0.07
C ARG A 157 -29.73 -7.39 -1.06
N LEU A 158 -30.94 -6.92 -0.82
CA LEU A 158 -32.00 -6.89 -1.82
C LEU A 158 -31.65 -5.88 -2.94
N ARG A 159 -31.08 -4.72 -2.60
CA ARG A 159 -30.58 -3.76 -3.60
C ARG A 159 -29.44 -4.34 -4.43
N ALA A 160 -28.51 -5.09 -3.83
CA ALA A 160 -27.45 -5.80 -4.56
C ALA A 160 -27.99 -6.86 -5.55
N LEU A 161 -29.20 -7.39 -5.30
CA LEU A 161 -29.91 -8.30 -6.20
C LEU A 161 -30.80 -7.56 -7.22
N GLY A 162 -30.69 -6.23 -7.33
CA GLY A 162 -31.47 -5.42 -8.26
C GLY A 162 -32.96 -5.32 -7.90
N CYS A 163 -33.34 -5.60 -6.65
CA CYS A 163 -34.71 -5.40 -6.17
C CYS A 163 -34.98 -3.91 -5.96
N ALA A 164 -36.21 -3.47 -6.26
CA ALA A 164 -36.70 -2.18 -5.78
C ALA A 164 -37.15 -2.36 -4.33
N VAL A 165 -36.65 -1.53 -3.40
CA VAL A 165 -36.91 -1.71 -1.96
C VAL A 165 -37.48 -0.43 -1.38
N GLU A 166 -38.67 -0.55 -0.78
CA GLU A 166 -39.35 0.45 0.02
C GLU A 166 -39.32 0.05 1.50
N ARG A 167 -39.35 1.01 2.43
CA ARG A 167 -39.40 0.75 3.87
C ARG A 167 -40.59 1.45 4.50
N VAL A 168 -41.32 0.75 5.37
CA VAL A 168 -42.39 1.35 6.17
C VAL A 168 -41.80 2.28 7.23
N ASP A 169 -42.37 3.48 7.35
CA ASP A 169 -42.01 4.43 8.40
C ASP A 169 -42.72 4.05 9.71
N VAL A 170 -42.07 3.19 10.51
CA VAL A 170 -42.64 2.70 11.76
C VAL A 170 -42.79 3.77 12.85
N ASP A 171 -42.05 4.88 12.76
CA ASP A 171 -42.12 5.98 13.71
C ASP A 171 -43.46 6.74 13.60
N THR A 172 -44.15 6.60 12.47
CA THR A 172 -45.45 7.23 12.20
C THR A 172 -46.66 6.36 12.55
N LEU A 173 -46.45 5.11 12.98
CA LEU A 173 -47.51 4.11 13.19
C LEU A 173 -48.03 4.01 14.63
N ASP A 174 -47.59 4.89 15.53
CA ASP A 174 -47.95 4.93 16.97
C ASP A 174 -47.86 3.55 17.65
N LEU A 175 -46.82 2.79 17.31
CA LEU A 175 -46.60 1.44 17.83
C LEU A 175 -46.01 1.49 19.24
N PRO A 176 -46.39 0.55 20.13
CA PRO A 176 -45.71 0.40 21.42
C PRO A 176 -44.21 0.13 21.20
N ALA A 177 -43.39 0.37 22.23
CA ALA A 177 -41.96 0.04 22.15
C ALA A 177 -41.76 -1.46 21.85
N LYS A 178 -40.97 -1.77 20.81
CA LYS A 178 -40.83 -3.13 20.23
C LYS A 178 -42.09 -3.68 19.56
N GLY A 179 -43.02 -2.81 19.17
CA GLY A 179 -44.21 -3.19 18.43
C GLY A 179 -43.86 -3.60 17.00
N ASP A 180 -44.59 -4.57 16.47
CA ASP A 180 -44.43 -5.13 15.13
C ASP A 180 -45.73 -4.99 14.31
N CYS A 181 -45.76 -5.54 13.08
CA CYS A 181 -46.97 -5.50 12.26
C CYS A 181 -48.16 -6.26 12.88
N VAL A 182 -47.90 -7.25 13.75
CA VAL A 182 -48.96 -7.99 14.46
C VAL A 182 -49.60 -7.11 15.52
N ASP A 183 -48.82 -6.28 16.21
CA ASP A 183 -49.34 -5.29 17.16
C ASP A 183 -50.11 -4.18 16.45
N TRP A 184 -49.65 -3.74 15.27
CA TRP A 184 -50.42 -2.80 14.43
C TRP A 184 -51.80 -3.37 14.06
N LEU A 185 -51.85 -4.61 13.55
CA LEU A 185 -53.11 -5.28 13.17
C LEU A 185 -54.05 -5.54 14.36
N LYS A 186 -53.53 -5.70 15.58
CA LYS A 186 -54.38 -5.79 16.78
C LYS A 186 -55.04 -4.45 17.12
N SER A 187 -54.32 -3.34 16.92
CA SER A 187 -54.87 -1.99 17.12
C SER A 187 -55.80 -1.55 15.99
N HIS A 188 -55.72 -2.20 14.82
CA HIS A 188 -56.56 -1.95 13.64
C HIS A 188 -57.27 -3.24 13.19
N PRO A 189 -58.25 -3.75 13.96
CA PRO A 189 -58.85 -5.07 13.71
C PRO A 189 -59.65 -5.18 12.41
N ASP A 190 -60.06 -4.05 11.84
CA ASP A 190 -60.78 -3.96 10.57
C ASP A 190 -59.85 -3.72 9.36
N ALA A 191 -58.53 -3.65 9.57
CA ALA A 191 -57.57 -3.39 8.50
C ALA A 191 -57.49 -4.54 7.50
N ASP A 192 -57.48 -4.20 6.22
CA ASP A 192 -57.34 -5.14 5.11
C ASP A 192 -55.98 -5.00 4.38
N ALA A 193 -55.82 -5.72 3.27
CA ALA A 193 -54.61 -5.69 2.46
C ALA A 193 -54.32 -4.28 1.88
N VAL A 194 -55.36 -3.51 1.56
CA VAL A 194 -55.26 -2.17 0.99
C VAL A 194 -54.73 -1.21 2.05
N ASP A 195 -55.23 -1.31 3.28
CA ASP A 195 -54.75 -0.49 4.41
C ASP A 195 -53.26 -0.71 4.64
N VAL A 196 -52.82 -1.97 4.66
CA VAL A 196 -51.40 -2.32 4.80
C VAL A 196 -50.55 -1.83 3.61
N LEU A 197 -51.07 -1.93 2.38
CA LEU A 197 -50.39 -1.39 1.19
C LEU A 197 -50.32 0.15 1.17
N SER A 198 -51.16 0.83 1.96
CA SER A 198 -51.20 2.30 2.05
C SER A 198 -50.38 2.88 3.19
N LEU A 199 -49.68 2.05 3.97
CA LEU A 199 -48.87 2.51 5.09
C LEU A 199 -47.82 3.54 4.65
N PRO A 200 -47.56 4.57 5.49
CA PRO A 200 -46.53 5.55 5.24
C PRO A 200 -45.19 4.86 5.05
N LEU A 201 -44.53 5.22 3.95
CA LEU A 201 -43.18 4.78 3.65
C LEU A 201 -42.22 5.85 4.13
N ALA A 202 -41.08 5.42 4.68
CA ALA A 202 -39.99 6.34 4.98
C ALA A 202 -39.60 7.03 3.67
N GLU A 203 -39.41 8.35 3.68
CA GLU A 203 -39.04 9.11 2.48
C GLU A 203 -37.89 8.40 1.75
N GLU A 204 -38.15 7.97 0.51
CA GLU A 204 -37.13 7.36 -0.32
C GLU A 204 -35.95 8.33 -0.43
N MET A 205 -34.75 7.87 -0.10
CA MET A 205 -33.58 8.41 -0.79
C MET A 205 -33.86 8.22 -2.29
N PRO A 206 -33.91 9.29 -3.10
CA PRO A 206 -34.56 9.25 -4.40
C PRO A 206 -34.00 8.14 -5.29
N ALA A 207 -34.89 7.39 -5.93
CA ALA A 207 -34.54 6.60 -7.11
C ALA A 207 -33.79 7.51 -8.10
N GLU A 208 -32.58 7.12 -8.47
CA GLU A 208 -31.75 7.86 -9.41
C GLU A 208 -32.51 8.03 -10.73
N SER A 209 -33.00 9.25 -10.97
CA SER A 209 -33.08 9.78 -12.31
C SER A 209 -31.66 9.74 -12.93
N PRO A 210 -31.49 9.66 -14.26
CA PRO A 210 -30.19 9.47 -14.93
C PRO A 210 -29.16 10.62 -14.74
N ALA A 211 -29.41 11.53 -13.80
CA ALA A 211 -28.64 12.72 -13.48
C ALA A 211 -28.06 12.71 -12.06
N GLY A 212 -28.16 11.59 -11.32
CA GLY A 212 -27.64 11.47 -9.96
C GLY A 212 -26.85 10.20 -9.72
N ARG A 213 -25.92 9.83 -10.61
CA ARG A 213 -25.00 8.72 -10.34
C ARG A 213 -24.13 9.07 -9.14
N SER A 214 -23.99 8.17 -8.16
CA SER A 214 -22.79 8.18 -7.33
C SER A 214 -21.57 8.01 -8.23
N ALA A 215 -20.57 8.88 -8.07
CA ALA A 215 -19.32 8.77 -8.83
C ALA A 215 -18.79 7.33 -8.76
N PRO A 216 -18.33 6.74 -9.88
CA PRO A 216 -17.76 5.40 -9.87
C PRO A 216 -16.66 5.31 -8.81
N GLU A 217 -16.63 4.20 -8.07
CA GLU A 217 -15.65 4.00 -7.00
C GLU A 217 -14.25 3.99 -7.61
N PRO A 218 -13.27 4.65 -6.99
CA PRO A 218 -11.89 4.55 -7.45
C PRO A 218 -11.46 3.09 -7.51
N LEU A 219 -10.90 2.65 -8.65
CA LEU A 219 -10.38 1.28 -8.83
C LEU A 219 -9.29 0.90 -7.81
N ARG A 220 -8.75 1.92 -7.13
CA ARG A 220 -7.83 1.78 -5.99
C ARG A 220 -8.58 2.17 -4.73
N ARG A 221 -8.41 1.41 -3.64
CA ARG A 221 -8.59 2.03 -2.32
C ARG A 221 -7.67 3.25 -2.27
N PRO A 222 -8.19 4.47 -2.04
CA PRO A 222 -7.33 5.63 -1.94
C PRO A 222 -6.30 5.37 -0.84
N THR A 223 -5.02 5.51 -1.17
CA THR A 223 -3.98 5.45 -0.16
C THR A 223 -4.33 6.49 0.90
N PRO A 224 -4.40 6.13 2.19
CA PRO A 224 -4.65 7.14 3.21
C PRO A 224 -3.63 8.28 3.05
N PRO A 225 -4.00 9.52 3.39
CA PRO A 225 -3.10 10.66 3.24
C PRO A 225 -1.81 10.40 4.02
N PRO A 226 -0.65 10.79 3.50
CA PRO A 226 0.61 10.66 4.22
C PRO A 226 0.56 11.50 5.51
N GLU A 227 1.19 10.98 6.57
CA GLU A 227 1.42 11.78 7.77
C GLU A 227 2.28 13.01 7.41
N PRO A 228 2.11 14.18 8.05
CA PRO A 228 2.97 15.34 7.83
C PRO A 228 4.44 14.98 8.06
N TYR A 229 5.33 15.40 7.16
CA TYR A 229 6.77 15.14 7.29
C TYR A 229 7.37 16.02 8.39
N PRO A 230 8.15 15.48 9.34
CA PRO A 230 8.66 16.21 10.50
C PRO A 230 9.89 17.06 10.13
N LEU A 231 9.68 18.18 9.43
CA LEU A 231 10.75 19.10 9.02
C LEU A 231 11.50 19.69 10.23
N GLU A 232 10.81 19.85 11.36
CA GLU A 232 11.38 20.31 12.63
C GLU A 232 12.52 19.42 13.14
N SER A 233 12.53 18.15 12.74
CA SER A 233 13.51 17.16 13.17
C SER A 233 14.78 17.11 12.32
N LEU A 234 14.91 17.99 11.32
CA LEU A 234 16.11 18.10 10.49
C LEU A 234 17.30 18.80 11.19
N GLY A 235 17.15 19.27 12.43
CA GLY A 235 18.22 19.91 13.20
C GLY A 235 18.48 21.37 12.80
N GLU A 236 19.46 22.01 13.43
CA GLU A 236 19.59 23.48 13.40
C GLU A 236 20.03 24.05 12.05
N VAL A 237 20.75 23.25 11.25
CA VAL A 237 21.27 23.68 9.95
C VAL A 237 20.27 23.39 8.83
N LEU A 238 19.71 22.19 8.80
CA LEU A 238 18.88 21.74 7.67
C LEU A 238 17.43 22.21 7.80
N ARG A 239 16.86 22.30 9.02
CA ARG A 239 15.46 22.73 9.20
C ARG A 239 15.20 24.13 8.63
N PRO A 240 15.96 25.19 8.99
CA PRO A 240 15.68 26.53 8.47
C PRO A 240 15.83 26.61 6.94
N ALA A 241 16.78 25.84 6.37
CA ALA A 241 16.92 25.72 4.92
C ALA A 241 15.72 25.00 4.28
N ALA A 242 15.19 23.96 4.93
CA ALA A 242 13.98 23.28 4.48
C ALA A 242 12.76 24.22 4.48
N GLU A 243 12.61 25.04 5.52
CA GLU A 243 11.54 26.05 5.61
C GLU A 243 11.67 27.11 4.49
N ALA A 244 12.90 27.54 4.16
CA ALA A 244 13.16 28.44 3.04
C ALA A 244 12.81 27.80 1.68
N ILE A 245 13.23 26.55 1.46
CA ILE A 245 12.88 25.79 0.25
C ILE A 245 11.36 25.61 0.14
N LYS A 246 10.68 25.29 1.26
CA LYS A 246 9.22 25.14 1.30
C LYS A 246 8.53 26.43 0.90
N ARG A 247 8.97 27.58 1.41
CA ARG A 247 8.42 28.90 1.09
C ARG A 247 8.57 29.28 -0.39
N VAL A 248 9.75 29.06 -0.96
CA VAL A 248 10.08 29.51 -2.33
C VAL A 248 9.76 28.45 -3.39
N ILE A 249 10.26 27.22 -3.22
CA ILE A 249 10.08 26.13 -4.18
C ILE A 249 8.73 25.46 -4.00
N GLN A 250 8.11 25.46 -2.82
CA GLN A 250 6.76 24.90 -2.62
C GLN A 250 6.62 23.46 -3.18
N ALA A 251 7.65 22.65 -2.95
CA ALA A 251 7.64 21.22 -3.19
C ALA A 251 7.10 20.49 -1.94
N PRO A 252 6.67 19.22 -2.05
CA PRO A 252 6.23 18.45 -0.89
C PRO A 252 7.31 18.32 0.19
N ASP A 253 6.93 18.47 1.46
CA ASP A 253 7.84 18.51 2.60
C ASP A 253 8.78 17.29 2.68
N ALA A 254 8.27 16.09 2.41
CA ALA A 254 9.08 14.86 2.43
C ALA A 254 10.16 14.83 1.33
N ILE A 255 9.92 15.49 0.18
CA ILE A 255 10.94 15.62 -0.88
C ILE A 255 12.01 16.61 -0.44
N ILE A 256 11.61 17.72 0.19
CA ILE A 256 12.53 18.72 0.73
C ILE A 256 13.43 18.08 1.80
N GLY A 257 12.82 17.48 2.83
CA GLY A 257 13.55 16.83 3.90
C GLY A 257 14.44 15.70 3.41
N GLY A 258 13.93 14.85 2.51
CA GLY A 258 14.71 13.78 1.89
C GLY A 258 15.93 14.29 1.13
N SER A 259 15.76 15.25 0.22
CA SER A 259 16.88 15.84 -0.55
C SER A 259 17.97 16.43 0.36
N LEU A 260 17.56 17.15 1.41
CA LEU A 260 18.50 17.75 2.38
C LEU A 260 19.25 16.70 3.19
N LEU A 261 18.54 15.68 3.68
CA LEU A 261 19.12 14.58 4.45
C LEU A 261 20.07 13.73 3.59
N ALA A 262 19.75 13.54 2.31
CA ALA A 262 20.62 12.87 1.34
C ALA A 262 21.93 13.65 1.11
N ALA A 263 21.84 14.96 0.87
CA ALA A 263 22.98 15.83 0.67
C ALA A 263 23.87 15.91 1.94
N ALA A 264 23.24 15.96 3.11
CA ALA A 264 23.93 15.90 4.40
C ALA A 264 24.69 14.58 4.59
N SER A 265 24.04 13.44 4.32
CA SER A 265 24.68 12.13 4.37
C SER A 265 25.88 12.05 3.42
N LEU A 266 25.74 12.53 2.17
CA LEU A 266 26.85 12.56 1.21
C LEU A 266 28.05 13.35 1.73
N ALA A 267 27.82 14.47 2.43
CA ALA A 267 28.87 15.34 2.96
C ALA A 267 29.64 14.72 4.15
N VAL A 268 28.97 13.90 4.98
CA VAL A 268 29.56 13.38 6.23
C VAL A 268 29.82 11.87 6.24
N GLN A 269 29.33 11.11 5.25
CA GLN A 269 29.45 9.65 5.23
C GLN A 269 30.89 9.12 5.30
N GLY A 270 31.87 9.92 4.85
CA GLY A 270 33.29 9.57 4.90
C GLY A 270 33.97 9.85 6.24
N GLN A 271 33.34 10.59 7.14
CA GLN A 271 34.01 11.19 8.31
C GLN A 271 33.91 10.35 9.57
N ALA A 272 32.78 9.66 9.76
CA ALA A 272 32.58 8.79 10.91
C ALA A 272 31.61 7.65 10.56
N ASP A 273 31.54 6.67 11.44
CA ASP A 273 30.53 5.62 11.47
C ASP A 273 29.78 5.68 12.81
N VAL A 274 28.55 5.18 12.87
CA VAL A 274 27.84 5.03 14.15
C VAL A 274 28.13 3.67 14.77
N GLN A 275 28.37 3.66 16.08
CA GLN A 275 28.59 2.44 16.86
C GLN A 275 27.37 2.11 17.73
N ILE A 276 26.83 0.91 17.54
CA ILE A 276 25.73 0.36 18.33
C ILE A 276 26.15 -1.01 18.86
N ASP A 277 26.21 -1.17 20.17
CA ASP A 277 26.56 -2.43 20.85
C ASP A 277 27.82 -3.10 20.29
N GLY A 278 28.85 -2.28 19.99
CA GLY A 278 30.13 -2.74 19.44
C GLY A 278 30.16 -2.94 17.91
N ARG A 279 29.02 -2.88 17.23
CA ARG A 279 28.92 -2.96 15.76
C ARG A 279 29.04 -1.58 15.14
N ILE A 280 29.65 -1.50 13.96
CA ILE A 280 29.93 -0.26 13.24
C ILE A 280 29.05 -0.20 11.99
N HIS A 281 28.41 0.95 11.78
CA HIS A 281 27.49 1.19 10.68
C HIS A 281 27.83 2.49 9.95
N PRO A 282 27.99 2.49 8.61
CA PRO A 282 28.24 3.69 7.83
C PRO A 282 27.14 4.76 7.98
N LEU A 283 27.51 6.04 7.93
CA LEU A 283 26.55 7.16 7.89
C LEU A 283 25.92 7.39 6.50
N SER A 284 26.17 6.49 5.55
CA SER A 284 25.53 6.51 4.23
C SER A 284 24.02 6.23 4.37
N LEU A 285 23.20 7.18 3.93
CA LEU A 285 21.75 7.09 3.87
C LEU A 285 21.32 6.86 2.42
N TRP A 286 20.27 6.05 2.27
CA TRP A 286 19.64 5.78 1.01
C TRP A 286 18.19 6.25 1.07
N LEU A 287 17.77 7.05 0.09
CA LEU A 287 16.46 7.66 0.06
C LEU A 287 15.80 7.41 -1.29
N LEU A 288 14.52 7.07 -1.26
CA LEU A 288 13.68 6.87 -2.44
C LEU A 288 12.42 7.70 -2.28
N SER A 289 12.32 8.80 -3.03
CA SER A 289 11.16 9.69 -3.00
C SER A 289 10.37 9.58 -4.30
N VAL A 290 9.07 9.37 -4.19
CA VAL A 290 8.15 9.20 -5.31
C VAL A 290 7.32 10.47 -5.44
N ALA A 291 7.30 11.06 -6.63
CA ALA A 291 6.39 12.16 -6.91
C ALA A 291 6.07 12.27 -8.41
N GLN A 292 4.95 12.91 -8.73
CA GLN A 292 4.53 13.16 -10.11
C GLN A 292 5.51 14.06 -10.86
N SER A 293 5.39 14.08 -12.20
CA SER A 293 6.06 15.10 -13.00
C SER A 293 5.53 16.50 -12.60
N GLY A 294 6.41 17.51 -12.55
CA GLY A 294 6.02 18.86 -12.15
C GLY A 294 5.96 19.12 -10.62
N GLU A 295 6.34 18.15 -9.79
CA GLU A 295 6.45 18.29 -8.32
C GLU A 295 7.75 18.99 -7.84
N ARG A 296 8.45 19.69 -8.74
CA ARG A 296 9.67 20.47 -8.45
C ARG A 296 10.81 19.66 -7.79
N LYS A 297 10.78 18.32 -7.91
CA LYS A 297 11.80 17.36 -7.45
C LYS A 297 13.23 17.81 -7.79
N SER A 298 13.50 18.04 -9.08
CA SER A 298 14.83 18.43 -9.57
C SER A 298 15.25 19.82 -9.09
N ALA A 299 14.29 20.73 -8.82
CA ALA A 299 14.59 22.07 -8.32
C ALA A 299 15.06 22.02 -6.84
N VAL A 300 14.39 21.21 -6.02
CA VAL A 300 14.81 20.95 -4.63
C VAL A 300 16.19 20.29 -4.61
N ASP A 301 16.37 19.21 -5.36
CA ASP A 301 17.65 18.48 -5.40
C ASP A 301 18.80 19.38 -5.88
N ALA A 302 18.53 20.28 -6.84
CA ALA A 302 19.52 21.22 -7.31
C ALA A 302 20.04 22.18 -6.24
N GLU A 303 19.20 22.61 -5.31
CA GLU A 303 19.59 23.51 -4.23
C GLU A 303 20.21 22.75 -3.06
N ALA A 304 19.70 21.56 -2.73
CA ALA A 304 20.30 20.67 -1.72
C ALA A 304 21.74 20.25 -2.10
N MET A 305 21.98 19.96 -3.38
CA MET A 305 23.26 19.47 -3.88
C MET A 305 24.27 20.58 -4.25
N ARG A 306 23.96 21.84 -3.96
CA ARG A 306 24.79 22.99 -4.35
C ARG A 306 26.22 22.89 -3.79
N ALA A 307 26.36 22.52 -2.52
CA ALA A 307 27.67 22.32 -1.88
C ALA A 307 28.50 21.21 -2.56
N ALA A 308 27.86 20.08 -2.89
CA ALA A 308 28.53 18.97 -3.56
C ALA A 308 29.04 19.35 -4.96
N ARG A 309 28.26 20.13 -5.73
CA ARG A 309 28.66 20.61 -7.06
C ARG A 309 29.83 21.59 -6.99
N VAL A 310 29.82 22.51 -6.02
CA VAL A 310 30.94 23.43 -5.79
C VAL A 310 32.21 22.64 -5.45
N PHE A 311 32.10 21.67 -4.54
CA PHE A 311 33.23 20.84 -4.16
C PHE A 311 33.74 19.96 -5.32
N GLU A 312 32.85 19.35 -6.11
CA GLU A 312 33.27 18.55 -7.28
C GLU A 312 33.98 19.42 -8.34
N ALA A 313 33.56 20.67 -8.52
CA ALA A 313 34.25 21.63 -9.39
C ALA A 313 35.65 22.00 -8.85
N GLU A 314 35.80 22.22 -7.54
CA GLU A 314 37.11 22.42 -6.89
C GLU A 314 38.05 21.23 -7.10
N LEU A 315 37.53 20.01 -6.92
CA LEU A 315 38.30 18.79 -7.17
C LEU A 315 38.71 18.64 -8.63
N THR A 316 37.84 19.03 -9.57
CA THR A 316 38.13 18.94 -11.00
C THR A 316 39.30 19.85 -11.37
N GLN A 317 39.31 21.08 -10.86
CA GLN A 317 40.44 22.01 -11.06
C GLN A 317 41.75 21.46 -10.46
N GLY A 318 41.69 20.88 -9.26
CA GLY A 318 42.86 20.24 -8.64
C GLY A 318 43.36 19.03 -9.44
N TYR A 319 42.46 18.20 -9.94
CA TYR A 319 42.78 17.01 -10.72
C TYR A 319 43.49 17.33 -12.05
N GLU A 320 43.10 18.42 -12.74
CA GLU A 320 43.78 18.86 -13.97
C GLU A 320 45.27 19.17 -13.72
N LEU A 321 45.56 19.84 -12.61
CA LEU A 321 46.93 20.12 -12.18
C LEU A 321 47.68 18.84 -11.78
N GLU A 322 47.07 18.00 -10.95
CA GLU A 322 47.66 16.72 -10.51
C GLU A 322 47.93 15.78 -11.70
N SER A 323 47.05 15.76 -12.70
CA SER A 323 47.21 14.95 -13.92
C SER A 323 48.42 15.40 -14.74
N THR A 324 48.60 16.72 -14.90
CA THR A 324 49.77 17.28 -15.59
C THR A 324 51.08 16.93 -14.88
N LEU A 325 51.09 16.97 -13.54
CA LEU A 325 52.25 16.54 -12.74
C LEU A 325 52.50 15.04 -12.88
N HIS A 326 51.43 14.23 -12.78
CA HIS A 326 51.52 12.79 -12.93
C HIS A 326 52.06 12.36 -14.29
N GLU A 327 51.66 13.01 -15.39
CA GLU A 327 52.19 12.74 -16.73
C GLU A 327 53.71 12.96 -16.80
N GLN A 328 54.21 14.04 -16.17
CA GLN A 328 55.64 14.33 -16.10
C GLN A 328 56.40 13.29 -15.26
N ASP A 329 55.86 12.94 -14.09
CA ASP A 329 56.45 11.94 -13.20
C ASP A 329 56.45 10.55 -13.85
N MET A 330 55.36 10.18 -14.53
CA MET A 330 55.25 8.93 -15.29
C MET A 330 56.25 8.89 -16.44
N ALA A 331 56.42 9.98 -17.19
CA ALA A 331 57.41 10.05 -18.27
C ALA A 331 58.84 9.87 -17.73
N GLN A 332 59.16 10.51 -16.60
CA GLN A 332 60.46 10.35 -15.94
C GLN A 332 60.68 8.92 -15.44
N TRP A 333 59.68 8.33 -14.79
CA TRP A 333 59.72 6.95 -14.32
C TRP A 333 59.89 5.97 -15.47
N GLN A 334 59.11 6.12 -16.54
CA GLN A 334 59.15 5.27 -17.73
C GLN A 334 60.52 5.35 -18.42
N ALA A 335 61.11 6.54 -18.54
CA ALA A 335 62.46 6.72 -19.08
C ALA A 335 63.52 5.98 -18.25
N ARG A 336 63.42 6.00 -16.92
CA ARG A 336 64.30 5.24 -16.02
C ARG A 336 64.14 3.72 -16.19
N VAL A 337 62.90 3.25 -16.29
CA VAL A 337 62.59 1.83 -16.53
C VAL A 337 63.15 1.36 -17.87
N ASP A 338 62.98 2.15 -18.93
CA ASP A 338 63.46 1.78 -20.26
C ASP A 338 65.00 1.82 -20.34
N ALA A 339 65.64 2.77 -19.65
CA ALA A 339 67.09 2.78 -19.49
C ALA A 339 67.59 1.51 -18.76
N ALA A 340 66.94 1.10 -17.68
CA ALA A 340 67.28 -0.13 -16.94
C ALA A 340 67.08 -1.39 -17.80
N LYS A 341 65.98 -1.48 -18.55
CA LYS A 341 65.73 -2.57 -19.51
C LYS A 341 66.78 -2.63 -20.61
N SER A 342 67.19 -1.47 -21.14
CA SER A 342 68.22 -1.36 -22.17
C SER A 342 69.60 -1.79 -21.67
N ASP A 343 70.01 -1.37 -20.47
CA ASP A 343 71.27 -1.80 -19.84
C ASP A 343 71.28 -3.31 -19.54
N ALA A 344 70.19 -3.83 -18.97
CA ALA A 344 70.05 -5.26 -18.71
C ALA A 344 70.11 -6.08 -20.01
N LYS A 345 69.54 -5.60 -21.12
CA LYS A 345 69.63 -6.28 -22.42
C LYS A 345 71.08 -6.47 -22.87
N LYS A 346 71.96 -5.49 -22.64
CA LYS A 346 73.41 -5.60 -22.93
C LYS A 346 74.10 -6.64 -22.04
N LYS A 347 73.63 -6.78 -20.80
CA LYS A 347 74.12 -7.73 -19.78
C LYS A 347 73.35 -9.06 -19.76
N LYS A 348 72.69 -9.44 -20.85
CA LYS A 348 71.90 -10.69 -20.96
C LYS A 348 70.87 -10.89 -19.83
N GLY A 349 70.28 -9.80 -19.34
CA GLY A 349 69.25 -9.78 -18.29
C GLY A 349 69.77 -9.68 -16.85
N GLU A 350 71.09 -9.68 -16.65
CA GLU A 350 71.69 -9.62 -15.31
C GLU A 350 71.48 -8.25 -14.66
N GLY A 351 71.07 -8.23 -13.38
CA GLY A 351 70.86 -7.00 -12.60
C GLY A 351 69.52 -6.27 -12.79
N LEU A 352 68.68 -6.66 -13.76
CA LEU A 352 67.41 -5.95 -14.04
C LEU A 352 66.48 -5.86 -12.82
N LYS A 353 66.32 -6.96 -12.07
CA LYS A 353 65.45 -7.00 -10.89
C LYS A 353 65.89 -5.99 -9.82
N ALA A 354 67.19 -5.87 -9.58
CA ALA A 354 67.74 -4.92 -8.61
C ALA A 354 67.57 -3.46 -9.08
N ALA A 355 67.78 -3.19 -10.38
CA ALA A 355 67.56 -1.88 -10.96
C ALA A 355 66.09 -1.43 -10.89
N LEU A 356 65.15 -2.33 -11.24
CA LEU A 356 63.71 -2.05 -11.13
C LEU A 356 63.29 -1.84 -9.67
N HIS A 357 63.84 -2.61 -8.73
CA HIS A 357 63.60 -2.41 -7.30
C HIS A 357 64.09 -1.05 -6.81
N ALA A 358 65.25 -0.58 -7.31
CA ALA A 358 65.78 0.74 -6.96
C ALA A 358 64.98 1.90 -7.57
N ILE A 359 64.38 1.71 -8.76
CA ILE A 359 63.49 2.71 -9.38
C ILE A 359 62.16 2.82 -8.60
N GLY A 360 61.66 1.70 -8.08
CA GLY A 360 60.41 1.64 -7.34
C GLY A 360 59.16 1.55 -8.25
N PRO A 361 57.96 1.53 -7.65
CA PRO A 361 56.70 1.44 -8.38
C PRO A 361 56.44 2.69 -9.22
N PRO A 362 55.57 2.61 -10.25
CA PRO A 362 55.14 3.80 -10.97
C PRO A 362 54.47 4.80 -10.01
N PRO A 363 54.62 6.12 -10.24
CA PRO A 363 53.90 7.11 -9.46
C PRO A 363 52.40 6.85 -9.56
N PRO A 364 51.63 7.01 -8.47
CA PRO A 364 50.24 6.63 -8.47
C PRO A 364 49.41 7.69 -9.23
N ALA A 365 48.42 7.23 -10.00
CA ALA A 365 47.52 8.13 -10.73
C ALA A 365 46.72 9.04 -9.77
N PRO A 366 46.41 10.28 -10.15
CA PRO A 366 45.46 11.13 -9.43
C PRO A 366 44.09 10.45 -9.35
N LEU A 367 43.36 10.70 -8.25
CA LEU A 367 42.03 10.13 -8.08
C LEU A 367 41.02 10.94 -8.90
N LEU A 368 40.11 10.25 -9.58
CA LEU A 368 39.06 10.92 -10.34
C LEU A 368 38.26 11.87 -9.41
N PRO A 369 38.02 13.12 -9.85
CA PRO A 369 37.38 14.15 -9.04
C PRO A 369 35.87 13.98 -9.07
N ARG A 370 35.38 12.80 -8.67
CA ARG A 370 33.97 12.45 -8.64
C ARG A 370 33.49 12.36 -7.20
N VAL A 371 32.42 13.09 -6.92
CA VAL A 371 31.65 13.07 -5.67
C VAL A 371 30.30 12.40 -5.92
N THR A 372 29.72 12.62 -7.10
CA THR A 372 28.40 12.09 -7.47
C THR A 372 28.39 11.35 -8.81
N VAL A 373 27.39 10.49 -8.98
CA VAL A 373 27.07 9.81 -10.25
C VAL A 373 25.54 9.72 -10.41
N ALA A 374 25.04 9.95 -11.63
CA ALA A 374 23.59 9.91 -11.91
C ALA A 374 23.14 8.62 -12.61
N ASP A 375 23.95 8.12 -13.55
CA ASP A 375 23.71 6.87 -14.27
C ASP A 375 24.78 5.85 -13.90
N PHE A 376 24.36 4.67 -13.45
CA PHE A 376 25.27 3.66 -12.95
C PHE A 376 24.76 2.23 -13.09
N THR A 377 25.72 1.31 -13.16
CA THR A 377 25.51 -0.13 -12.99
C THR A 377 26.40 -0.64 -11.88
N ALA A 378 26.13 -1.84 -11.35
CA ALA A 378 27.01 -2.49 -10.37
C ALA A 378 28.49 -2.52 -10.80
N GLU A 379 28.72 -2.77 -12.10
CA GLU A 379 30.07 -2.81 -12.67
C GLU A 379 30.69 -1.43 -12.83
N GLY A 380 29.88 -0.44 -13.24
CA GLY A 380 30.31 0.95 -13.33
C GLY A 380 30.75 1.50 -11.98
N ILE A 381 29.94 1.28 -10.93
CA ILE A 381 30.28 1.69 -9.55
C ILE A 381 31.57 1.01 -9.08
N PHE A 382 31.71 -0.30 -9.30
CA PHE A 382 32.91 -1.03 -8.90
C PHE A 382 34.18 -0.45 -9.55
N LYS A 383 34.16 -0.23 -10.87
CA LYS A 383 35.30 0.35 -11.62
C LYS A 383 35.57 1.78 -11.19
N LEU A 384 34.53 2.60 -11.02
CA LEU A 384 34.69 3.98 -10.59
C LEU A 384 35.32 4.06 -9.20
N MET A 385 34.88 3.25 -8.24
CA MET A 385 35.44 3.24 -6.88
C MET A 385 36.89 2.75 -6.82
N GLN A 386 37.40 2.04 -7.82
CA GLN A 386 38.83 1.69 -7.90
C GLN A 386 39.72 2.91 -8.13
N VAL A 387 39.21 3.95 -8.80
CA VAL A 387 40.03 5.09 -9.27
C VAL A 387 39.54 6.44 -8.77
N SER A 388 38.44 6.49 -8.02
CA SER A 388 37.89 7.72 -7.42
C SER A 388 38.08 7.76 -5.90
N ARG A 389 37.64 8.84 -5.27
CA ARG A 389 37.61 9.01 -3.82
C ARG A 389 36.79 7.88 -3.15
N PRO A 390 37.06 7.55 -1.87
CA PRO A 390 36.41 6.42 -1.22
C PRO A 390 34.95 6.67 -0.81
N ALA A 391 34.49 7.92 -0.84
CA ALA A 391 33.10 8.30 -0.61
C ALA A 391 32.47 8.83 -1.91
N LEU A 392 31.37 8.21 -2.32
CA LEU A 392 30.63 8.53 -3.54
C LEU A 392 29.13 8.62 -3.22
N GLY A 393 28.38 9.38 -4.02
CA GLY A 393 26.92 9.43 -3.97
C GLY A 393 26.31 9.08 -5.32
N ALA A 394 25.22 8.32 -5.34
CA ALA A 394 24.37 8.18 -6.53
C ALA A 394 23.11 9.04 -6.38
N PHE A 395 22.98 10.07 -7.19
CA PHE A 395 21.91 11.07 -7.11
C PHE A 395 21.26 11.21 -8.48
N THR A 396 19.98 10.85 -8.58
CA THR A 396 19.24 10.94 -9.83
C THR A 396 17.80 11.36 -9.60
N ASP A 397 17.31 12.26 -10.45
CA ASP A 397 15.91 12.65 -10.50
C ASP A 397 15.04 11.70 -11.36
N GLU A 398 15.68 10.69 -11.98
CA GLU A 398 15.07 9.66 -12.81
C GLU A 398 15.47 8.24 -12.35
N ALA A 399 14.81 7.74 -11.30
CA ALA A 399 15.04 6.38 -10.79
C ALA A 399 14.80 5.26 -11.84
N ALA A 400 14.16 5.57 -12.97
CA ALA A 400 14.07 4.65 -14.11
C ALA A 400 15.45 4.16 -14.57
N LEU A 401 16.48 5.00 -14.48
CA LEU A 401 17.87 4.62 -14.81
C LEU A 401 18.39 3.47 -13.94
N VAL A 402 17.87 3.34 -12.72
CA VAL A 402 18.27 2.32 -11.74
C VAL A 402 17.37 1.08 -11.80
N PHE A 403 16.06 1.26 -11.99
CA PHE A 403 15.06 0.18 -11.89
C PHE A 403 14.46 -0.29 -13.22
N GLY A 404 14.73 0.38 -14.35
CA GLY A 404 13.97 0.13 -15.58
C GLY A 404 14.50 0.73 -16.87
N GLY A 405 15.79 1.08 -16.97
CA GLY A 405 16.38 1.55 -18.22
C GLY A 405 16.08 0.56 -19.35
N HIS A 406 15.79 1.06 -20.56
CA HIS A 406 15.31 0.27 -21.72
C HIS A 406 16.23 -0.91 -22.13
N GLY A 407 17.38 -1.11 -21.48
CA GLY A 407 18.30 -2.23 -21.67
C GLY A 407 18.61 -3.09 -20.43
N MET A 408 17.99 -2.87 -19.25
CA MET A 408 18.30 -3.66 -18.05
C MET A 408 17.39 -4.89 -17.90
N SER A 409 17.97 -6.08 -17.91
CA SER A 409 17.27 -7.32 -17.55
C SER A 409 16.97 -7.38 -16.04
N LYS A 410 15.93 -8.12 -15.63
CA LYS A 410 15.63 -8.39 -14.21
C LYS A 410 16.87 -8.87 -13.44
N GLU A 411 17.65 -9.78 -14.03
CA GLU A 411 18.89 -10.30 -13.46
C GLU A 411 19.94 -9.20 -13.21
N THR A 412 20.04 -8.22 -14.10
CA THR A 412 20.99 -7.09 -13.98
C THR A 412 20.59 -6.16 -12.83
N VAL A 413 19.29 -5.89 -12.69
CA VAL A 413 18.75 -5.09 -11.59
C VAL A 413 19.03 -5.79 -10.25
N MET A 414 18.74 -7.10 -10.15
CA MET A 414 19.02 -7.89 -8.94
C MET A 414 20.50 -7.86 -8.54
N ARG A 415 21.40 -8.10 -9.50
CA ARG A 415 22.85 -8.06 -9.25
C ARG A 415 23.31 -6.68 -8.77
N THR A 416 22.72 -5.62 -9.32
CA THR A 416 23.02 -4.24 -8.90
C THR A 416 22.55 -4.00 -7.47
N ALA A 417 21.28 -4.31 -7.17
CA ALA A 417 20.71 -4.21 -5.83
C ALA A 417 21.55 -4.95 -4.78
N GLY A 418 21.91 -6.22 -5.03
CA GLY A 418 22.73 -7.01 -4.11
C GLY A 418 24.15 -6.47 -3.90
N THR A 419 24.75 -5.89 -4.95
CA THR A 419 26.07 -5.25 -4.86
C THR A 419 26.01 -4.00 -3.99
N LEU A 420 25.00 -3.16 -4.21
CA LEU A 420 24.82 -1.94 -3.44
C LEU A 420 24.51 -2.24 -1.97
N CYS A 421 23.73 -3.29 -1.67
CA CYS A 421 23.38 -3.62 -0.27
C CYS A 421 24.63 -3.86 0.59
N LYS A 422 25.69 -4.46 0.02
CA LYS A 422 26.97 -4.65 0.73
C LYS A 422 27.68 -3.32 1.04
N LEU A 423 27.56 -2.33 0.16
CA LEU A 423 28.08 -0.97 0.42
C LEU A 423 27.32 -0.32 1.58
N TRP A 424 25.99 -0.45 1.60
CA TRP A 424 25.20 0.09 2.69
C TRP A 424 25.51 -0.61 4.02
N ASP A 425 25.61 -1.95 4.02
CA ASP A 425 25.82 -2.74 5.25
C ASP A 425 27.23 -2.56 5.83
N ARG A 426 28.28 -2.60 4.99
CA ARG A 426 29.68 -2.71 5.45
C ARG A 426 30.66 -1.76 4.77
N GLY A 427 30.23 -1.05 3.73
CA GLY A 427 31.15 -0.24 2.92
C GLY A 427 32.16 -1.08 2.14
N GLU A 428 31.78 -2.30 1.73
CA GLU A 428 32.65 -3.21 1.01
C GLU A 428 32.07 -3.59 -0.36
N LEU A 429 32.96 -3.76 -1.34
CA LEU A 429 32.67 -4.37 -2.63
C LEU A 429 33.60 -5.54 -2.89
N ASP A 430 33.07 -6.62 -3.44
CA ASP A 430 33.84 -7.81 -3.78
C ASP A 430 33.46 -8.28 -5.18
N ARG A 431 34.46 -8.59 -6.00
CA ARG A 431 34.28 -9.08 -7.37
C ARG A 431 35.37 -10.07 -7.74
N VAL A 432 34.93 -11.21 -8.25
CA VAL A 432 35.79 -12.25 -8.83
C VAL A 432 35.37 -12.47 -10.29
N ARG A 433 36.28 -12.29 -11.24
CA ARG A 433 36.06 -12.59 -12.66
C ARG A 433 37.28 -13.27 -13.28
N ALA A 434 37.05 -14.15 -14.26
CA ALA A 434 38.11 -14.90 -14.93
C ALA A 434 39.19 -14.03 -15.61
N GLY A 435 38.85 -12.80 -16.03
CA GLY A 435 39.78 -11.86 -16.67
C GLY A 435 40.35 -10.76 -15.75
N ASP A 436 39.62 -10.33 -14.72
CA ASP A 436 40.00 -9.21 -13.83
C ASP A 436 40.66 -9.69 -12.51
N GLY A 437 40.70 -11.01 -12.26
CA GLY A 437 41.11 -11.58 -10.99
C GLY A 437 40.06 -11.43 -9.88
N ALA A 438 40.49 -11.59 -8.63
CA ALA A 438 39.68 -11.35 -7.43
C ALA A 438 40.11 -10.02 -6.79
N MET A 439 39.18 -9.09 -6.61
CA MET A 439 39.45 -7.80 -6.00
C MET A 439 38.36 -7.41 -5.00
N LYS A 440 38.81 -7.01 -3.81
CA LYS A 440 37.96 -6.52 -2.72
C LYS A 440 38.30 -5.05 -2.43
N LEU A 441 37.28 -4.19 -2.45
CA LEU A 441 37.37 -2.78 -2.04
C LEU A 441 36.79 -2.65 -0.64
N GLN A 442 37.58 -2.15 0.31
CA GLN A 442 37.18 -1.92 1.69
C GLN A 442 37.10 -0.42 1.97
N GLY A 443 36.46 -0.05 3.09
CA GLY A 443 36.40 1.34 3.55
C GLY A 443 35.74 2.29 2.54
N ARG A 444 34.67 1.84 1.88
CA ARG A 444 33.91 2.63 0.88
C ARG A 444 32.62 3.17 1.47
N ARG A 445 32.18 4.33 0.98
CA ARG A 445 30.94 4.97 1.41
C ARG A 445 30.10 5.32 0.18
N PHE A 446 28.81 5.01 0.26
CA PHE A 446 27.89 5.15 -0.86
C PHE A 446 26.52 5.64 -0.41
N ALA A 447 26.29 6.94 -0.52
CA ALA A 447 24.99 7.56 -0.33
C ALA A 447 24.15 7.38 -1.60
N LEU A 448 22.83 7.33 -1.44
CA LEU A 448 21.91 7.10 -2.55
C LEU A 448 20.68 7.99 -2.41
N HIS A 449 20.35 8.73 -3.47
CA HIS A 449 19.14 9.53 -3.54
C HIS A 449 18.46 9.30 -4.89
N LEU A 450 17.30 8.65 -4.84
CA LEU A 450 16.53 8.30 -6.01
C LEU A 450 15.19 9.04 -5.97
N LEU A 451 14.95 9.88 -6.97
CA LEU A 451 13.62 10.44 -7.19
C LEU A 451 12.95 9.65 -8.30
N ALA A 452 11.76 9.12 -8.02
CA ALA A 452 11.02 8.25 -8.92
C ALA A 452 9.69 8.89 -9.31
N GLN A 453 9.23 8.56 -10.51
CA GLN A 453 7.83 8.74 -10.87
C GLN A 453 7.00 7.56 -10.33
N PRO A 454 5.71 7.75 -10.03
CA PRO A 454 4.83 6.72 -9.51
C PRO A 454 4.87 5.40 -10.29
N VAL A 455 4.82 5.46 -11.63
CA VAL A 455 4.84 4.26 -12.49
C VAL A 455 6.10 3.40 -12.27
N ILE A 456 7.26 4.03 -12.06
CA ILE A 456 8.51 3.32 -11.80
C ILE A 456 8.52 2.76 -10.38
N ALA A 457 8.06 3.54 -9.41
CA ALA A 457 7.99 3.15 -8.01
C ALA A 457 7.02 1.98 -7.79
N GLU A 458 5.82 2.03 -8.36
CA GLU A 458 4.82 0.96 -8.33
C GLU A 458 5.41 -0.35 -8.87
N ARG A 459 6.15 -0.27 -10.00
CA ARG A 459 6.80 -1.44 -10.59
C ARG A 459 7.89 -2.01 -9.67
N ALA A 460 8.68 -1.16 -9.04
CA ALA A 460 9.74 -1.59 -8.12
C ALA A 460 9.18 -2.18 -6.82
N LEU A 461 8.12 -1.58 -6.27
CA LEU A 461 7.43 -2.03 -5.05
C LEU A 461 6.64 -3.33 -5.27
N SER A 462 6.10 -3.54 -6.48
CA SER A 462 5.38 -4.76 -6.85
C SER A 462 6.29 -5.92 -7.27
N ASP A 463 7.61 -5.72 -7.36
CA ASP A 463 8.56 -6.77 -7.73
C ASP A 463 9.06 -7.46 -6.44
N ASP A 464 8.56 -8.68 -6.20
CA ASP A 464 8.90 -9.52 -5.05
C ASP A 464 10.41 -9.68 -4.85
N VAL A 465 11.22 -9.51 -5.90
CA VAL A 465 12.68 -9.66 -5.79
C VAL A 465 13.36 -8.37 -5.34
N LEU A 466 12.91 -7.20 -5.80
CA LEU A 466 13.42 -5.92 -5.30
C LEU A 466 12.97 -5.65 -3.86
N ALA A 467 11.73 -6.02 -3.54
CA ALA A 467 11.21 -6.03 -2.17
C ALA A 467 11.91 -7.10 -1.31
N GLY A 468 12.12 -8.31 -1.85
CA GLY A 468 12.66 -9.46 -1.14
C GLY A 468 14.18 -9.50 -0.95
N GLN A 469 14.99 -8.84 -1.78
CA GLN A 469 16.45 -8.76 -1.59
C GLN A 469 16.90 -7.65 -0.64
N GLY A 470 15.98 -6.94 -0.01
CA GLY A 470 16.26 -5.96 1.05
C GLY A 470 16.90 -4.67 0.57
N PHE A 471 16.99 -4.42 -0.74
CA PHE A 471 17.45 -3.13 -1.26
C PHE A 471 16.47 -2.01 -0.89
N LEU A 472 15.19 -2.19 -1.20
CA LEU A 472 14.16 -1.19 -0.87
C LEU A 472 14.01 -1.00 0.64
N ALA A 473 14.22 -2.06 1.44
CA ALA A 473 14.22 -1.99 2.90
C ALA A 473 15.36 -1.13 3.50
N ARG A 474 16.41 -0.85 2.72
CA ARG A 474 17.50 0.06 3.10
C ARG A 474 17.25 1.50 2.62
N CYS A 475 16.21 1.75 1.84
CA CYS A 475 15.81 3.08 1.42
C CYS A 475 14.77 3.67 2.40
N LEU A 476 14.99 4.91 2.82
CA LEU A 476 13.98 5.75 3.44
C LEU A 476 12.96 6.15 2.37
N LEU A 477 11.77 5.57 2.44
CA LEU A 477 10.74 5.71 1.41
C LEU A 477 9.86 6.93 1.69
N ALA A 478 9.57 7.72 0.65
CA ALA A 478 8.65 8.84 0.72
C ALA A 478 7.75 8.86 -0.52
N TRP A 479 6.43 8.97 -0.36
CA TRP A 479 5.50 9.21 -1.47
C TRP A 479 4.45 10.24 -1.04
N PRO A 480 4.86 11.51 -0.86
CA PRO A 480 3.97 12.54 -0.35
C PRO A 480 2.89 12.93 -1.37
N GLU A 481 1.86 13.62 -0.89
CA GLU A 481 0.88 14.29 -1.74
C GLU A 481 1.52 15.41 -2.56
N GLY A 482 1.00 15.58 -3.77
CA GLY A 482 1.47 16.61 -4.70
C GLY A 482 1.07 18.01 -4.23
N THR A 483 1.95 18.97 -4.49
CA THR A 483 1.72 20.39 -4.22
C THR A 483 1.23 21.15 -5.46
N ALA A 484 1.29 20.53 -6.65
CA ALA A 484 0.82 21.15 -7.89
C ALA A 484 -0.66 21.55 -7.79
N GLY A 485 -1.01 22.73 -8.30
CA GLY A 485 -2.36 23.30 -8.22
C GLY A 485 -2.60 24.18 -6.98
N TRP A 486 -1.82 24.03 -5.92
CA TRP A 486 -1.98 24.79 -4.66
C TRP A 486 -0.89 25.86 -4.44
N ARG A 487 0.03 26.00 -5.40
CA ARG A 487 1.20 26.87 -5.29
C ARG A 487 0.85 28.33 -5.52
N THR A 488 1.54 29.22 -4.83
CA THR A 488 1.48 30.68 -5.00
C THR A 488 2.77 31.21 -5.63
N LEU A 489 2.69 32.34 -6.33
CA LEU A 489 3.89 33.00 -6.85
C LEU A 489 4.77 33.47 -5.68
N SER A 490 6.08 33.21 -5.78
CA SER A 490 7.09 33.71 -4.86
C SER A 490 8.15 34.44 -5.67
N ASP A 491 8.38 35.72 -5.35
CA ASP A 491 9.43 36.55 -5.97
C ASP A 491 10.77 36.49 -5.21
N GLU A 492 10.84 35.71 -4.12
CA GLU A 492 12.05 35.54 -3.32
C GLU A 492 13.14 34.76 -4.09
N ASN A 493 14.36 35.28 -4.05
CA ASN A 493 15.54 34.55 -4.52
C ASN A 493 16.09 33.67 -3.39
N LEU A 494 15.88 32.35 -3.51
CA LEU A 494 16.33 31.37 -2.52
C LEU A 494 17.85 31.40 -2.27
N ARG A 495 18.65 31.89 -3.23
CA ARG A 495 20.11 31.98 -3.07
C ARG A 495 20.57 33.13 -2.17
N ASP A 496 19.70 34.11 -1.96
CA ASP A 496 19.93 35.25 -1.06
C ASP A 496 19.46 34.94 0.37
N ASP A 497 18.76 33.81 0.59
CA ASP A 497 18.29 33.39 1.90
C ASP A 497 19.46 32.96 2.80
N VAL A 498 19.51 33.54 4.00
CA VAL A 498 20.59 33.34 4.98
C VAL A 498 20.67 31.88 5.46
N ALA A 499 19.54 31.20 5.62
CA ALA A 499 19.52 29.80 6.04
C ALA A 499 20.08 28.88 4.94
N MET A 500 19.73 29.17 3.68
CA MET A 500 20.28 28.44 2.53
C MET A 500 21.78 28.66 2.36
N GLN A 501 22.28 29.88 2.58
CA GLN A 501 23.72 30.16 2.57
C GLN A 501 24.43 29.41 3.69
N ARG A 502 23.92 29.50 4.93
CA ARG A 502 24.46 28.77 6.09
C ARG A 502 24.53 27.26 5.83
N MET A 503 23.46 26.66 5.30
CA MET A 503 23.43 25.23 5.00
C MET A 503 24.52 24.87 3.99
N VAL A 504 24.65 25.62 2.90
CA VAL A 504 25.66 25.34 1.87
C VAL A 504 27.08 25.50 2.39
N ASP A 505 27.34 26.54 3.19
CA ASP A 505 28.65 26.74 3.81
C ASP A 505 29.01 25.61 4.77
N VAL A 506 28.04 25.17 5.59
CA VAL A 506 28.23 24.02 6.50
C VAL A 506 28.53 22.76 5.70
N LEU A 507 27.69 22.39 4.72
CA LEU A 507 27.89 21.19 3.91
C LEU A 507 29.23 21.22 3.15
N LEU A 508 29.57 22.36 2.56
CA LEU A 508 30.84 22.55 1.85
C LEU A 508 32.04 22.40 2.80
N SER A 509 31.93 22.91 4.03
CA SER A 509 32.97 22.71 5.05
C SER A 509 33.14 21.23 5.43
N ARG A 510 32.06 20.43 5.44
CA ARG A 510 32.14 18.97 5.69
C ARG A 510 32.80 18.23 4.55
N PHE A 511 32.50 18.59 3.30
CA PHE A 511 33.18 18.03 2.13
C PHE A 511 34.68 18.29 2.11
N ARG A 512 35.09 19.50 2.52
CA ARG A 512 36.50 19.93 2.55
C ARG A 512 37.31 19.33 3.70
N GLN A 513 36.67 18.66 4.66
CA GLN A 513 37.40 17.97 5.72
C GLN A 513 38.23 16.82 5.14
N GLU A 514 39.45 16.67 5.66
CA GLU A 514 40.31 15.56 5.32
C GLU A 514 39.65 14.24 5.69
N LEU A 515 39.71 13.27 4.78
CA LEU A 515 39.07 11.98 5.00
C LEU A 515 39.96 11.11 5.91
N PRO A 516 39.39 10.42 6.91
CA PRO A 516 40.13 9.49 7.75
C PRO A 516 40.46 8.22 6.95
N LEU A 517 41.65 8.19 6.34
CA LEU A 517 42.13 7.06 5.55
C LEU A 517 42.95 6.10 6.41
N ALA A 518 42.83 4.80 6.14
CA ALA A 518 43.69 3.77 6.72
C ALA A 518 45.16 4.03 6.36
N GLU A 519 46.07 3.64 7.26
CA GLU A 519 47.50 3.92 7.11
C GLU A 519 48.07 3.42 5.77
N GLY A 520 48.72 4.32 5.03
CA GLY A 520 49.31 4.03 3.73
C GLY A 520 48.31 3.78 2.59
N LYS A 521 47.01 4.00 2.81
CA LYS A 521 45.95 3.85 1.81
C LYS A 521 45.49 5.21 1.29
N ARG A 522 45.11 5.27 0.01
CA ARG A 522 44.56 6.49 -0.63
C ARG A 522 43.05 6.50 -0.76
N GLN A 523 42.42 5.32 -0.63
CA GLN A 523 41.01 5.10 -0.97
C GLN A 523 40.34 4.07 -0.05
N GLU A 524 40.87 3.89 1.16
CA GLU A 524 40.31 2.96 2.14
C GLU A 524 40.08 3.78 3.41
N LEU A 525 38.81 4.03 3.75
CA LEU A 525 38.45 4.80 4.93
C LEU A 525 38.58 3.95 6.19
N GLU A 526 39.06 4.59 7.25
CA GLU A 526 39.04 4.09 8.63
C GLU A 526 38.42 5.17 9.55
N PRO A 527 37.09 5.42 9.44
CA PRO A 527 36.46 6.50 10.17
C PRO A 527 36.39 6.23 11.67
N ARG A 528 36.30 7.32 12.44
CA ARG A 528 36.04 7.25 13.87
C ARG A 528 34.61 6.77 14.16
N ALA A 529 34.41 6.14 15.31
CA ALA A 529 33.12 5.64 15.75
C ALA A 529 32.39 6.66 16.66
N LEU A 530 31.21 7.10 16.23
CA LEU A 530 30.26 7.88 17.04
C LEU A 530 29.53 6.94 17.99
N ARG A 531 29.65 7.19 19.29
CA ARG A 531 28.95 6.41 20.31
C ARG A 531 27.63 7.06 20.68
N LEU A 532 26.63 6.25 21.02
CA LEU A 532 25.43 6.77 21.66
C LEU A 532 25.76 7.16 23.11
N SER A 533 25.30 8.32 23.56
CA SER A 533 25.18 8.61 24.99
C SER A 533 24.27 7.58 25.67
N THR A 534 24.34 7.47 26.99
CA THR A 534 23.47 6.54 27.75
C THR A 534 21.99 6.82 27.46
N GLU A 535 21.63 8.10 27.39
CA GLU A 535 20.28 8.57 27.14
C GLU A 535 19.87 8.32 25.68
N ALA A 536 20.75 8.59 24.70
CA ALA A 536 20.49 8.25 23.29
C ALA A 536 20.34 6.74 23.07
N ARG A 537 21.08 5.92 23.83
CA ARG A 537 20.98 4.46 23.76
C ARG A 537 19.62 3.97 24.27
N ALA A 538 19.00 4.68 25.22
CA ALA A 538 17.65 4.39 25.70
C ALA A 538 16.61 4.72 24.62
N VAL A 539 16.66 5.90 24.02
CA VAL A 539 15.81 6.29 22.88
C VAL A 539 15.89 5.26 21.75
N TRP A 540 17.11 4.87 21.37
CA TRP A 540 17.31 3.83 20.36
C TRP A 540 16.70 2.49 20.76
N ALA A 541 16.82 2.11 22.04
CA ALA A 541 16.26 0.86 22.55
C ALA A 541 14.73 0.85 22.46
N ASP A 542 14.10 2.00 22.65
CA ASP A 542 12.65 2.17 22.53
C ASP A 542 12.23 2.01 21.07
N VAL A 543 12.94 2.63 20.12
CA VAL A 543 12.72 2.43 18.68
C VAL A 543 12.86 0.95 18.31
N TYR A 544 13.96 0.31 18.74
CA TYR A 544 14.21 -1.11 18.50
C TYR A 544 13.08 -1.99 19.07
N SER A 545 12.67 -1.74 20.30
CA SER A 545 11.62 -2.52 20.96
C SER A 545 10.26 -2.31 20.31
N ALA A 546 9.94 -1.09 19.90
CA ALA A 546 8.69 -0.74 19.22
C ALA A 546 8.61 -1.41 17.84
N THR A 547 9.70 -1.41 17.06
CA THR A 547 9.73 -2.06 15.75
C THR A 547 9.64 -3.58 15.87
N GLU A 548 10.38 -4.21 16.79
CA GLU A 548 10.30 -5.65 17.06
C GLU A 548 8.89 -6.09 17.49
N GLN A 549 8.24 -5.33 18.37
CA GLN A 549 6.86 -5.60 18.77
C GLN A 549 5.88 -5.42 17.61
N GLY A 550 6.06 -4.36 16.80
CA GLY A 550 5.21 -4.09 15.65
C GLY A 550 5.34 -5.12 14.52
N MET A 551 6.48 -5.83 14.41
CA MET A 551 6.69 -6.89 13.42
C MET A 551 5.98 -8.21 13.74
N ARG A 552 5.46 -8.39 14.97
CA ARG A 552 4.72 -9.60 15.37
C ARG A 552 3.50 -9.84 14.47
N GLN A 553 3.02 -11.08 14.41
CA GLN A 553 1.81 -11.42 13.65
C GLN A 553 0.62 -10.54 14.08
N GLY A 554 -0.01 -9.87 13.12
CA GLY A 554 -1.09 -8.91 13.37
C GLY A 554 -0.64 -7.54 13.91
N GLY A 555 0.65 -7.31 14.07
CA GLY A 555 1.22 -6.02 14.47
C GLY A 555 1.29 -5.01 13.31
N ARG A 556 1.49 -3.72 13.65
CA ARG A 556 1.50 -2.59 12.70
C ARG A 556 2.49 -2.75 11.55
N PHE A 557 3.61 -3.42 11.78
CA PHE A 557 4.70 -3.60 10.82
C PHE A 557 4.78 -5.01 10.24
N ALA A 558 3.77 -5.86 10.48
CA ALA A 558 3.79 -7.26 10.06
C ALA A 558 3.92 -7.44 8.53
N GLN A 559 3.42 -6.49 7.74
CA GLN A 559 3.51 -6.50 6.27
C GLN A 559 4.81 -5.87 5.73
N VAL A 560 5.57 -5.15 6.57
CA VAL A 560 6.79 -4.42 6.17
C VAL A 560 7.98 -4.78 7.06
N GLN A 561 8.05 -6.03 7.51
CA GLN A 561 9.09 -6.52 8.42
C GLN A 561 10.52 -6.21 7.91
N ALA A 562 10.73 -6.29 6.60
CA ALA A 562 12.03 -5.95 5.99
C ALA A 562 12.45 -4.50 6.32
N TRP A 563 11.57 -3.51 6.14
CA TRP A 563 11.83 -2.11 6.50
C TRP A 563 11.93 -1.92 8.02
N ALA A 564 10.99 -2.50 8.77
CA ALA A 564 10.93 -2.33 10.22
C ALA A 564 12.20 -2.85 10.91
N SER A 565 12.75 -3.98 10.45
CA SER A 565 14.00 -4.55 10.98
C SER A 565 15.24 -3.68 10.74
N LYS A 566 15.20 -2.77 9.75
CA LYS A 566 16.29 -1.84 9.43
C LYS A 566 16.12 -0.47 10.08
N THR A 567 14.92 -0.15 10.55
CA THR A 567 14.57 1.18 11.06
C THR A 567 15.43 1.60 12.26
N PRO A 568 15.75 0.75 13.25
CA PRO A 568 16.63 1.16 14.35
C PRO A 568 18.04 1.53 13.88
N GLU A 569 18.58 0.81 12.89
CA GLU A 569 19.88 1.14 12.30
C GLU A 569 19.80 2.45 11.50
N GLN A 570 18.72 2.68 10.75
CA GLN A 570 18.48 3.92 10.03
C GLN A 570 18.40 5.13 10.98
N ALA A 571 17.67 5.01 12.09
CA ALA A 571 17.58 6.06 13.10
C ALA A 571 18.98 6.43 13.63
N ALA A 572 19.82 5.45 13.94
CA ALA A 572 21.19 5.70 14.38
C ALA A 572 22.06 6.38 13.29
N ARG A 573 21.90 5.98 12.03
CA ARG A 573 22.61 6.62 10.91
C ARG A 573 22.17 8.06 10.70
N ILE A 574 20.87 8.33 10.73
CA ILE A 574 20.31 9.70 10.64
C ILE A 574 20.83 10.54 11.79
N ALA A 575 20.82 10.02 13.03
CA ALA A 575 21.33 10.73 14.20
C ALA A 575 22.81 11.08 14.04
N GLY A 576 23.62 10.15 13.54
CA GLY A 576 25.04 10.41 13.26
C GLY A 576 25.24 11.47 12.17
N VAL A 577 24.42 11.46 11.11
CA VAL A 577 24.44 12.50 10.07
C VAL A 577 24.10 13.86 10.68
N LEU A 578 22.97 14.00 11.37
CA LEU A 578 22.55 15.26 11.98
C LEU A 578 23.59 15.79 12.98
N THR A 579 24.13 14.89 13.82
CA THR A 579 25.18 15.23 14.79
C THR A 579 26.42 15.83 14.12
N LEU A 580 26.90 15.26 13.01
CA LEU A 580 28.09 15.78 12.31
C LEU A 580 27.83 17.02 11.46
N ILE A 581 26.59 17.21 11.03
CA ILE A 581 26.18 18.46 10.39
C ILE A 581 26.25 19.60 11.41
N ASP A 582 25.72 19.39 12.62
CA ASP A 582 25.73 20.39 13.67
C ASP A 582 27.15 20.60 14.25
N ASP A 583 27.87 19.52 14.56
CA ASP A 583 29.26 19.55 15.06
C ASP A 583 30.14 18.44 14.44
N PRO A 584 31.12 18.80 13.58
CA PRO A 584 31.96 17.81 12.91
C PRO A 584 32.94 17.09 13.86
N ALA A 585 33.21 17.65 15.04
CA ALA A 585 34.14 17.10 16.02
C ALA A 585 33.44 16.18 17.04
N ALA A 586 32.10 16.17 17.06
CA ALA A 586 31.30 15.43 18.02
C ALA A 586 31.66 13.94 18.04
N GLN A 587 31.94 13.37 19.22
CA GLN A 587 32.26 11.94 19.40
C GLN A 587 31.05 11.12 19.85
N VAL A 588 30.01 11.79 20.35
CA VAL A 588 28.85 11.19 21.01
C VAL A 588 27.58 11.75 20.41
N ILE A 589 26.61 10.88 20.12
CA ILE A 589 25.25 11.23 19.71
C ILE A 589 24.42 11.49 20.96
N SER A 590 23.82 12.68 21.05
CA SER A 590 22.95 13.09 22.15
C SER A 590 21.57 12.43 22.06
N ALA A 591 20.84 12.39 23.18
CA ALA A 591 19.46 11.90 23.19
C ALA A 591 18.57 12.69 22.22
N ASP A 592 18.69 14.02 22.25
CA ASP A 592 17.94 14.93 21.40
C ASP A 592 18.21 14.72 19.89
N ALA A 593 19.46 14.48 19.48
CA ALA A 593 19.77 14.10 18.09
C ALA A 593 19.17 12.73 17.72
N MET A 594 19.10 11.82 18.70
CA MET A 594 18.54 10.49 18.50
C MET A 594 17.01 10.51 18.42
N ASP A 595 16.33 11.35 19.22
CA ASP A 595 14.89 11.53 19.20
C ASP A 595 14.42 12.08 17.86
N ARG A 596 15.06 13.16 17.37
CA ARG A 596 14.80 13.71 16.03
C ARG A 596 14.98 12.68 14.92
N ALA A 597 16.06 11.91 15.00
CA ALA A 597 16.36 10.87 14.04
C ALA A 597 15.37 9.71 14.09
N ALA A 598 14.89 9.34 15.28
CA ALA A 598 13.87 8.34 15.48
C ALA A 598 12.55 8.77 14.83
N GLU A 599 12.15 10.04 15.00
CA GLU A 599 10.96 10.60 14.39
C GLU A 599 11.02 10.53 12.86
N LEU A 600 12.13 10.98 12.26
CA LEU A 600 12.35 10.87 10.81
C LEU A 600 12.32 9.41 10.32
N ALA A 601 13.00 8.51 11.02
CA ALA A 601 13.05 7.10 10.65
C ALA A 601 11.67 6.41 10.74
N LEU A 602 10.92 6.68 11.81
CA LEU A 602 9.60 6.12 12.03
C LEU A 602 8.55 6.68 11.05
N TRP A 603 8.65 7.96 10.68
CA TRP A 603 7.82 8.52 9.61
C TRP A 603 8.02 7.75 8.30
N HIS A 604 9.27 7.52 7.89
CA HIS A 604 9.58 6.74 6.68
C HIS A 604 9.13 5.27 6.78
N LEU A 605 9.16 4.67 7.98
CA LEU A 605 8.62 3.32 8.20
C LEU A 605 7.10 3.30 8.07
N ASN A 606 6.39 4.28 8.66
CA ASN A 606 4.94 4.40 8.53
C ASN A 606 4.53 4.63 7.08
N GLU A 607 5.34 5.38 6.33
CA GLU A 607 5.14 5.56 4.90
C GLU A 607 5.27 4.23 4.14
N ALA A 608 6.24 3.38 4.49
CA ALA A 608 6.32 2.04 3.93
C ALA A 608 5.08 1.18 4.27
N VAL A 609 4.57 1.26 5.51
CA VAL A 609 3.29 0.59 5.89
C VAL A 609 2.14 1.07 5.02
N ARG A 610 2.02 2.40 4.88
CA ARG A 610 0.97 3.05 4.09
C ARG A 610 0.97 2.57 2.64
N LEU A 611 2.15 2.45 2.05
CA LEU A 611 2.34 2.01 0.68
C LEU A 611 2.15 0.49 0.51
N ALA A 612 2.63 -0.33 1.45
CA ALA A 612 2.43 -1.78 1.44
C ALA A 612 0.96 -2.16 1.54
N GLY A 613 0.16 -1.42 2.33
CA GLY A 613 -1.30 -1.58 2.41
C GLY A 613 -2.05 -1.27 1.11
N THR A 614 -1.37 -0.72 0.11
CA THR A 614 -1.92 -0.39 -1.22
C THR A 614 -1.29 -1.16 -2.39
N ALA A 615 -0.24 -1.95 -2.15
CA ALA A 615 0.57 -2.56 -3.21
C ALA A 615 0.10 -3.95 -3.67
N GLU A 616 -0.85 -4.60 -2.99
CA GLU A 616 -1.50 -5.83 -3.50
C GLU A 616 -2.62 -5.48 -4.50
N LEU A 617 -2.25 -4.87 -5.63
CA LEU A 617 -3.17 -4.84 -6.77
C LEU A 617 -3.16 -6.20 -7.45
N SER A 618 -4.31 -6.87 -7.42
CA SER A 618 -4.51 -8.06 -8.26
C SER A 618 -4.17 -7.69 -9.72
N PRO A 619 -3.61 -8.62 -10.51
CA PRO A 619 -3.41 -8.40 -11.95
C PRO A 619 -4.64 -7.82 -12.65
N ASP A 620 -5.84 -8.15 -12.17
CA ASP A 620 -7.11 -7.77 -12.74
C ASP A 620 -7.42 -6.27 -12.58
N VAL A 621 -7.11 -5.67 -11.42
CA VAL A 621 -7.27 -4.22 -11.20
C VAL A 621 -6.30 -3.42 -12.08
N ARG A 622 -5.05 -3.90 -12.26
CA ARG A 622 -4.06 -3.25 -13.14
C ARG A 622 -4.43 -3.33 -14.63
N ASP A 623 -5.11 -4.40 -15.03
CA ASP A 623 -5.65 -4.54 -16.38
C ASP A 623 -6.87 -3.64 -16.59
N ALA A 624 -7.73 -3.52 -15.58
CA ALA A 624 -8.89 -2.61 -15.54
C ALA A 624 -8.48 -1.14 -15.70
N GLU A 625 -7.49 -0.68 -14.93
CA GLU A 625 -6.97 0.69 -15.02
C GLU A 625 -6.41 1.03 -16.40
N ALA A 626 -5.59 0.13 -16.95
CA ALA A 626 -5.02 0.35 -18.27
C ALA A 626 -6.10 0.40 -19.35
N LEU A 627 -7.14 -0.43 -19.22
CA LEU A 627 -8.28 -0.43 -20.12
C LEU A 627 -9.09 0.87 -20.00
N LEU A 628 -9.39 1.33 -18.78
CA LEU A 628 -10.12 2.57 -18.52
C LEU A 628 -9.34 3.80 -19.01
N GLY A 629 -8.05 3.89 -18.70
CA GLY A 629 -7.19 4.98 -19.14
C GLY A 629 -7.13 5.05 -20.68
N TRP A 630 -6.98 3.91 -21.35
CA TRP A 630 -7.05 3.87 -22.81
C TRP A 630 -8.41 4.32 -23.35
N CYS A 631 -9.52 3.96 -22.70
CA CYS A 631 -10.84 4.42 -23.09
C CYS A 631 -10.96 5.94 -23.00
N HIS A 632 -10.52 6.55 -21.90
CA HIS A 632 -10.58 8.00 -21.70
C HIS A 632 -9.65 8.77 -22.64
N GLU A 633 -8.39 8.33 -22.78
CA GLU A 633 -7.40 8.94 -23.69
C GLU A 633 -7.86 8.88 -25.16
N SER A 634 -8.53 7.80 -25.54
CA SER A 634 -9.04 7.63 -26.91
C SER A 634 -10.48 8.13 -27.12
N GLY A 635 -11.09 8.78 -26.11
CA GLY A 635 -12.44 9.34 -26.18
C GLY A 635 -13.53 8.29 -26.43
N ARG A 636 -13.33 7.06 -25.96
CA ARG A 636 -14.24 5.94 -26.21
C ARG A 636 -15.32 5.88 -25.15
N GLU A 637 -16.55 6.06 -25.60
CA GLU A 637 -17.75 5.88 -24.78
C GLU A 637 -18.22 4.43 -24.71
N VAL A 638 -17.77 3.57 -25.63
CA VAL A 638 -18.24 2.18 -25.75
C VAL A 638 -17.09 1.23 -26.09
N ILE A 639 -17.04 0.09 -25.41
CA ILE A 639 -16.09 -1.00 -25.68
C ILE A 639 -16.78 -2.35 -25.87
N TYR A 640 -16.11 -3.23 -26.60
CA TYR A 640 -16.49 -4.63 -26.80
C TYR A 640 -15.25 -5.46 -27.10
N SER A 641 -15.32 -6.77 -26.85
CA SER A 641 -14.16 -7.67 -26.84
C SER A 641 -13.25 -7.55 -28.08
N ARG A 642 -13.80 -7.62 -29.31
CA ARG A 642 -13.00 -7.56 -30.55
C ARG A 642 -12.29 -6.23 -30.76
N LEU A 643 -12.88 -5.11 -30.32
CA LEU A 643 -12.23 -3.81 -30.39
C LEU A 643 -10.99 -3.77 -29.49
N VAL A 644 -11.13 -4.23 -28.24
CA VAL A 644 -10.04 -4.21 -27.26
C VAL A 644 -8.93 -5.20 -27.64
N MET A 645 -9.27 -6.39 -28.14
CA MET A 645 -8.29 -7.36 -28.61
C MET A 645 -7.42 -6.84 -29.78
N ASN A 646 -7.97 -5.96 -30.62
CA ASN A 646 -7.25 -5.41 -31.79
C ASN A 646 -6.53 -4.08 -31.50
N LYS A 647 -7.12 -3.22 -30.66
CA LYS A 647 -6.69 -1.82 -30.49
C LYS A 647 -6.43 -1.41 -29.04
N GLY A 648 -6.84 -2.21 -28.07
CA GLY A 648 -6.69 -1.92 -26.64
C GLY A 648 -5.24 -2.04 -26.15
N PRO A 649 -5.01 -1.80 -24.85
CA PRO A 649 -3.71 -2.02 -24.20
C PRO A 649 -3.21 -3.46 -24.37
N ASN A 650 -1.91 -3.67 -24.56
CA ASN A 650 -1.33 -5.01 -24.79
C ASN A 650 -1.77 -6.05 -23.75
N ARG A 651 -1.88 -5.64 -22.48
CA ARG A 651 -2.28 -6.51 -21.36
C ARG A 651 -3.74 -6.97 -21.40
N THR A 652 -4.63 -6.20 -22.03
CA THR A 652 -6.06 -6.53 -22.16
C THR A 652 -6.42 -7.07 -23.54
N ARG A 653 -5.42 -7.37 -24.40
CA ARG A 653 -5.67 -7.90 -25.75
C ARG A 653 -6.00 -9.39 -25.78
N GLU A 654 -5.78 -10.08 -24.67
CA GLU A 654 -6.24 -11.44 -24.49
C GLU A 654 -7.68 -11.46 -23.98
N ARG A 655 -8.48 -12.42 -24.46
CA ARG A 655 -9.91 -12.53 -24.13
C ARG A 655 -10.16 -12.65 -22.63
N GLU A 656 -9.39 -13.47 -21.91
CA GLU A 656 -9.58 -13.68 -20.48
C GLU A 656 -9.16 -12.45 -19.66
N ALA A 657 -8.05 -11.80 -20.03
CA ALA A 657 -7.60 -10.56 -19.39
C ALA A 657 -8.59 -9.41 -19.60
N PHE A 658 -9.14 -9.27 -20.81
CA PHE A 658 -10.23 -8.32 -21.09
C PHE A 658 -11.45 -8.58 -20.21
N GLN A 659 -11.87 -9.84 -20.06
CA GLN A 659 -13.03 -10.19 -19.25
C GLN A 659 -12.81 -9.91 -17.76
N ARG A 660 -11.61 -10.15 -17.23
CA ARG A 660 -11.25 -9.80 -15.85
C ARG A 660 -11.26 -8.29 -15.65
N ALA A 661 -10.56 -7.56 -16.53
CA ALA A 661 -10.50 -6.10 -16.50
C ALA A 661 -11.89 -5.44 -16.53
N VAL A 662 -12.77 -5.88 -17.44
CA VAL A 662 -14.12 -5.30 -17.55
C VAL A 662 -14.99 -5.62 -16.34
N ARG A 663 -14.86 -6.81 -15.71
CA ARG A 663 -15.58 -7.12 -14.48
C ARG A 663 -15.18 -6.19 -13.33
N GLU A 664 -13.90 -5.88 -13.20
CA GLU A 664 -13.43 -4.92 -12.20
C GLU A 664 -13.96 -3.51 -12.50
N LEU A 665 -14.00 -3.10 -13.78
CA LEU A 665 -14.62 -1.82 -14.16
C LEU A 665 -16.13 -1.80 -13.91
N GLU A 666 -16.83 -2.92 -14.08
CA GLU A 666 -18.25 -3.05 -13.75
C GLU A 666 -18.49 -2.96 -12.24
N HIS A 667 -17.71 -3.69 -11.45
CA HIS A 667 -17.79 -3.65 -9.99
C HIS A 667 -17.53 -2.25 -9.44
N ALA A 668 -16.56 -1.53 -10.00
CA ALA A 668 -16.23 -0.17 -9.60
C ALA A 668 -17.12 0.90 -10.28
N GLY A 669 -18.11 0.51 -11.08
CA GLY A 669 -19.05 1.43 -11.73
C GLY A 669 -18.50 2.21 -12.93
N TRP A 670 -17.26 1.96 -13.37
CA TRP A 670 -16.62 2.61 -14.52
C TRP A 670 -17.07 2.05 -15.88
N ALA A 671 -17.60 0.83 -15.92
CA ALA A 671 -18.16 0.20 -17.12
C ALA A 671 -19.58 -0.30 -16.87
N LEU A 672 -20.49 -0.03 -17.80
CA LEU A 672 -21.90 -0.40 -17.69
C LEU A 672 -22.30 -1.33 -18.84
N PRO A 673 -22.78 -2.56 -18.57
CA PRO A 673 -23.22 -3.46 -19.62
C PRO A 673 -24.44 -2.88 -20.36
N VAL A 674 -24.42 -2.97 -21.70
CA VAL A 674 -25.54 -2.56 -22.54
C VAL A 674 -26.48 -3.75 -22.73
N ASN A 675 -27.63 -3.72 -22.05
CA ASN A 675 -28.67 -4.74 -22.16
C ASN A 675 -29.17 -4.89 -23.60
N GLY A 676 -29.20 -6.13 -24.11
CA GLY A 676 -29.62 -6.43 -25.49
C GLY A 676 -28.56 -6.20 -26.57
N GLY A 677 -27.35 -5.76 -26.20
CA GLY A 677 -26.26 -5.52 -27.14
C GLY A 677 -26.46 -4.26 -28.00
N MET A 678 -25.54 -4.02 -28.94
CA MET A 678 -25.53 -2.81 -29.77
C MET A 678 -24.97 -3.10 -31.15
N THR A 679 -25.51 -2.44 -32.19
CA THR A 679 -24.97 -2.54 -33.56
C THR A 679 -23.78 -1.60 -33.69
N LEU A 680 -22.59 -2.17 -33.89
CA LEU A 680 -21.31 -1.46 -33.96
C LEU A 680 -20.47 -2.02 -35.11
N ASP A 681 -19.83 -1.14 -35.88
CA ASP A 681 -18.95 -1.50 -37.00
C ASP A 681 -19.59 -2.50 -37.98
N GLY A 682 -20.84 -2.20 -38.40
CA GLY A 682 -21.57 -2.99 -39.39
C GLY A 682 -22.12 -4.34 -38.90
N GLY A 683 -22.10 -4.63 -37.60
CA GLY A 683 -22.66 -5.88 -37.06
C GLY A 683 -23.17 -5.76 -35.62
N HIS A 684 -24.13 -6.61 -35.26
CA HIS A 684 -24.67 -6.64 -33.90
C HIS A 684 -23.70 -7.30 -32.91
N ARG A 685 -23.42 -6.62 -31.80
CA ARG A 685 -22.53 -7.07 -30.72
C ARG A 685 -23.36 -7.35 -29.48
N ARG A 686 -23.36 -8.60 -29.01
CA ARG A 686 -24.14 -9.03 -27.84
C ARG A 686 -23.59 -8.55 -26.50
N HIS A 687 -22.27 -8.35 -26.41
CA HIS A 687 -21.60 -7.94 -25.17
C HIS A 687 -20.85 -6.63 -25.42
N VAL A 688 -21.40 -5.56 -24.88
CA VAL A 688 -20.98 -4.17 -25.10
C VAL A 688 -21.08 -3.45 -23.77
N TRP A 689 -20.08 -2.63 -23.47
CA TRP A 689 -20.02 -1.84 -22.25
C TRP A 689 -19.89 -0.37 -22.57
N ARG A 690 -20.69 0.46 -21.91
CA ARG A 690 -20.55 1.92 -21.93
C ARG A 690 -19.57 2.34 -20.83
N ILE A 691 -18.60 3.18 -21.17
CA ILE A 691 -17.60 3.68 -20.22
C ILE A 691 -18.06 5.00 -19.62
N VAL A 692 -17.93 5.13 -18.30
CA VAL A 692 -18.26 6.37 -17.59
C VAL A 692 -17.22 7.45 -17.90
N PRO A 693 -17.64 8.67 -18.28
CA PRO A 693 -16.71 9.77 -18.58
C PRO A 693 -15.89 10.21 -17.37
N TYR A 694 -14.68 10.72 -17.61
CA TYR A 694 -13.77 11.19 -16.56
C TYR A 694 -14.38 12.29 -15.66
N SER A 695 -15.29 13.11 -16.20
CA SER A 695 -15.96 14.19 -15.46
C SER A 695 -16.98 13.73 -14.42
N GLU A 696 -17.41 12.47 -14.48
CA GLU A 696 -18.39 11.90 -13.54
C GLU A 696 -17.74 11.11 -12.39
N GLY A 697 -16.40 10.95 -12.39
CA GLY A 697 -15.67 10.09 -11.44
C GLY A 697 -14.55 10.76 -10.63
N GLN A 698 -14.62 12.07 -10.43
CA GLN A 698 -13.83 12.78 -9.41
C GLN A 698 -14.66 13.06 -8.16
#